data_AF-A0AAN8LW90-F1
#
_entry.id   AF-A0AAN8LW90-F1
#
_cell.length_a   1.000
_cell.length_b   1.000
_cell.length_c   1.000
_cell.angle_alpha   90.00
_cell.angle_beta   90.00
_cell.angle_gamma   90.00
#
_symmetry.space_group_name_H-M   'P 1'
#
loop_
_entity.id
_entity.type
_entity.pdbx_description
1 polymer ?
#
loop_
_entity_poly.entity_id
_entity_poly.type
_entity_poly.pdbx_seq_one_letter_code
_entity_poly.pdbx_strand_id
1 'polypeptide(L)'
;MTVNHPRSGAPCKISPRGASMIMRKVRDQPRTTRQDLVNDLKRAGTTVSKKTISNTLRRHGLKSCSARKVPLLKPAHVQARLKFANDHLDDPEEEWEKVMWSDETKIELFGLNSTRRVWRKKKDEYNPKNTIPTVKHGGGNIILWGCFSAKGTGRLHCIEGRMDGAMYCEILANNLLPSVRALKMGRGWVFQHDNDPKHTARATKEWLRKKHLKVLEWPSQSPDLNPIENLWRELKVCIAQRQPRNLKDLEKGVLEHSGSVGLALIVWVLGGCIAALGSLCYAELGVTIPKSGGDYSYVTEIFGGLVGFLLLWSAVLIMYPTTLAVIALTFSNYVLQPVFPDCVPPYLATRLLSTVCLLFLTWVNCSSVRLATRIQDVFTVGKLAALGLIIVVGLVQICKGNYEGLTPQVAFEFSRMPSVGQIALAFLQASFAFSGWNFLNYVTEEVVEPRRNLPRAIYISIPLVTFVYTLTNIAYFSAMSPEELLSSNAVAVTFGEKLLGMFSVIMPISVALSTFGGINGYLFTSSRLCFSGAREGHLPSLLAMIHFKNCTPIPALLCCCTATIVILCIGETHNLINYVSFINYLSYGVTIAGLLYYRWKKPKLYRPIKVNLLVPITYLMFWALLLGFSLYSEPVVCGVGLVIMLTGVPVYFLGVHWKGKPKCIYDFIESATYVAQRLCFVVFPQFDPIEISPIEEWPDTSSNTLSGKS
;
A
#
# COMPACT_ATOMS: atom_id res chain seq x y z
N MET A 1 27.89 -34.58 61.83
CA MET A 1 26.94 -33.76 61.06
C MET A 1 27.10 -32.30 61.48
N THR A 2 27.73 -31.48 60.65
CA THR A 2 27.87 -30.03 60.90
C THR A 2 26.60 -29.30 60.44
N VAL A 3 25.89 -28.70 61.39
CA VAL A 3 24.68 -27.90 61.13
C VAL A 3 25.10 -26.49 60.68
N ASN A 4 24.74 -26.11 59.45
CA ASN A 4 24.96 -24.76 58.95
C ASN A 4 23.89 -23.80 59.52
N HIS A 5 24.31 -22.83 60.35
CA HIS A 5 23.45 -21.69 60.71
C HIS A 5 23.32 -20.70 59.54
N PRO A 6 22.16 -20.05 59.36
CA PRO A 6 21.95 -19.09 58.28
C PRO A 6 22.84 -17.84 58.47
N ARG A 7 23.53 -17.43 57.41
CA ARG A 7 24.40 -16.24 57.40
C ARG A 7 23.62 -14.98 57.80
N SER A 8 24.14 -14.22 58.76
CA SER A 8 23.62 -12.91 59.15
C SER A 8 23.68 -11.92 57.97
N GLY A 9 22.53 -11.50 57.45
CA GLY A 9 22.45 -10.52 56.38
C GLY A 9 22.98 -9.14 56.79
N ALA A 10 23.40 -8.34 55.81
CA ALA A 10 23.94 -6.99 56.02
C ALA A 10 22.99 -6.08 56.84
N PRO A 11 23.52 -5.22 57.73
CA PRO A 11 22.72 -4.39 58.63
C PRO A 11 21.80 -3.41 57.87
N CYS A 12 20.58 -3.24 58.40
CA CYS A 12 19.55 -2.42 57.76
C CYS A 12 19.90 -0.93 57.83
N LYS A 13 20.05 -0.27 56.68
CA LYS A 13 20.41 1.16 56.59
C LYS A 13 19.31 2.15 57.01
N ILE A 14 18.09 1.67 57.26
CA ILE A 14 16.95 2.51 57.67
C ILE A 14 16.61 2.16 59.12
N SER A 15 16.58 3.17 59.99
CA SER A 15 16.17 3.01 61.38
C SER A 15 14.67 2.69 61.48
N PRO A 16 14.22 2.02 62.56
CA PRO A 16 12.79 1.74 62.78
C PRO A 16 11.92 3.01 62.70
N ARG A 17 12.41 4.12 63.26
CA ARG A 17 11.74 5.43 63.23
C ARG A 17 11.63 5.99 61.79
N GLY A 18 12.67 5.83 60.98
CA GLY A 18 12.66 6.20 59.57
C GLY A 18 11.68 5.34 58.75
N ALA A 19 11.61 4.04 59.04
CA ALA A 19 10.63 3.15 58.42
C ALA A 19 9.19 3.55 58.76
N SER A 20 8.87 3.81 60.03
CA SER A 20 7.54 4.26 60.46
C SER A 20 7.12 5.59 59.80
N MET A 21 8.06 6.53 59.64
CA MET A 21 7.80 7.81 58.99
C MET A 21 7.43 7.64 57.50
N ILE A 22 8.16 6.78 56.78
CA ILE A 22 7.84 6.43 55.38
C ILE A 22 6.46 5.79 55.31
N MET A 23 6.17 4.84 56.20
CA MET A 23 4.90 4.11 56.21
C MET A 23 3.70 5.02 56.50
N ARG A 24 3.86 5.99 57.42
CA ARG A 24 2.84 7.01 57.69
C ARG A 24 2.59 7.88 56.47
N LYS A 25 3.65 8.40 55.84
CA LYS A 25 3.52 9.29 54.67
C LYS A 25 2.90 8.60 53.46
N VAL A 26 3.24 7.34 53.20
CA VAL A 26 2.63 6.54 52.12
C VAL A 26 1.16 6.22 52.41
N ARG A 27 0.77 6.09 53.68
CA ARG A 27 -0.63 5.89 54.10
C ARG A 27 -1.47 7.15 53.90
N ASP A 28 -0.94 8.31 54.31
CA ASP A 28 -1.64 9.59 54.22
C ASP A 28 -1.66 10.13 52.78
N GLN A 29 -0.60 9.87 52.00
CA GLN A 29 -0.45 10.31 50.61
C GLN A 29 0.05 9.17 49.71
N PRO A 30 -0.84 8.30 49.20
CA PRO A 30 -0.46 7.11 48.42
C PRO A 30 0.24 7.40 47.08
N ARG A 31 0.23 8.66 46.62
CA ARG A 31 0.84 9.11 45.37
C ARG A 31 2.31 9.56 45.51
N THR A 32 2.86 9.59 46.73
CA THR A 32 4.23 10.05 46.99
C THR A 32 5.25 9.16 46.27
N THR A 33 6.20 9.78 45.55
CA THR A 33 7.16 9.01 44.76
C THR A 33 8.30 8.48 45.62
N ARG A 34 8.99 7.44 45.13
CA ARG A 34 10.19 6.91 45.81
C ARG A 34 11.31 7.94 45.96
N GLN A 35 11.36 8.94 45.08
CA GLN A 35 12.36 10.00 45.17
C GLN A 35 12.01 10.96 46.30
N ASP A 36 10.73 11.27 46.48
CA ASP A 36 10.26 12.14 47.56
C ASP A 36 10.55 11.50 48.92
N LEU A 37 10.31 10.20 49.07
CA LEU A 37 10.63 9.45 50.28
C LEU A 37 12.15 9.40 50.57
N VAL A 38 12.99 9.34 49.53
CA VAL A 38 14.45 9.46 49.69
C VAL A 38 14.81 10.87 50.17
N ASN A 39 14.18 11.89 49.62
CA ASN A 39 14.43 13.28 50.00
C ASN A 39 13.98 13.56 51.44
N ASP A 40 12.86 12.97 51.88
CA ASP A 40 12.35 13.08 53.25
C ASP A 40 13.29 12.42 54.27
N LEU A 41 13.79 11.21 53.96
CA LEU A 41 14.78 10.55 54.82
C LEU A 41 16.11 11.28 54.84
N LYS A 42 16.50 11.88 53.71
CA LYS A 42 17.70 12.71 53.63
C LYS A 42 17.55 13.97 54.49
N ARG A 43 16.37 14.59 54.51
CA ARG A 43 16.05 15.71 55.44
C ARG A 43 16.08 15.27 56.90
N ALA A 44 15.70 14.02 57.19
CA ALA A 44 15.82 13.41 58.52
C ALA A 44 17.22 12.84 58.82
N GLY A 45 18.25 13.21 58.04
CA GLY A 45 19.65 12.84 58.28
C GLY A 45 20.07 11.45 57.80
N THR A 46 19.20 10.69 57.13
CA THR A 46 19.49 9.33 56.66
C THR A 46 19.57 9.27 55.14
N THR A 47 20.76 9.04 54.59
CA THR A 47 20.95 8.96 53.13
C THR A 47 20.76 7.52 52.64
N VAL A 48 19.68 7.28 51.87
CA VAL A 48 19.36 5.94 51.36
C VAL A 48 19.06 5.94 49.87
N SER A 49 19.30 4.79 49.22
CA SER A 49 19.00 4.60 47.81
C SER A 49 17.52 4.26 47.59
N LYS A 50 16.99 4.58 46.40
CA LYS A 50 15.62 4.21 45.98
C LYS A 50 15.32 2.70 46.12
N LYS A 51 16.35 1.86 45.94
CA LYS A 51 16.26 0.40 46.06
C LYS A 51 16.06 -0.01 47.52
N THR A 52 16.71 0.69 48.46
CA THR A 52 16.54 0.48 49.90
C THR A 52 15.12 0.82 50.36
N ILE A 53 14.55 1.93 49.87
CA ILE A 53 13.15 2.28 50.14
C ILE A 53 12.20 1.22 49.55
N SER A 54 12.46 0.78 48.32
CA SER A 54 11.63 -0.23 47.65
C SER A 54 11.64 -1.57 48.40
N ASN A 55 12.80 -2.00 48.89
CA ASN A 55 12.93 -3.20 49.71
C ASN A 55 12.22 -3.05 51.06
N THR A 56 12.26 -1.86 51.66
CA THR A 56 11.61 -1.56 52.95
C THR A 56 10.09 -1.56 52.82
N LEU A 57 9.55 -0.93 51.77
CA LEU A 57 8.12 -0.94 51.46
C LEU A 57 7.62 -2.37 51.18
N ARG A 58 8.38 -3.16 50.42
CA ARG A 58 8.05 -4.58 50.15
C ARG A 58 8.06 -5.45 51.40
N ARG A 59 9.03 -5.24 52.32
CA ARG A 59 9.07 -5.95 53.61
C ARG A 59 7.84 -5.68 54.47
N HIS A 60 7.23 -4.51 54.33
CA HIS A 60 5.98 -4.14 55.01
C HIS A 60 4.72 -4.41 54.15
N GLY A 61 4.83 -5.27 53.12
CA GLY A 61 3.70 -5.71 52.31
C GLY A 61 3.23 -4.73 51.23
N LEU A 62 3.85 -3.55 51.09
CA LEU A 62 3.43 -2.55 50.10
C LEU A 62 4.11 -2.79 48.74
N LYS A 63 3.27 -3.03 47.72
CA LYS A 63 3.68 -3.22 46.32
C LYS A 63 3.35 -1.98 45.51
N SER A 64 4.19 -1.71 44.51
CA SER A 64 3.96 -0.61 43.56
C SER A 64 2.99 -1.08 42.49
N CYS A 65 1.76 -0.60 42.54
CA CYS A 65 0.71 -0.90 41.58
C CYS A 65 0.39 0.33 40.72
N SER A 66 -0.13 0.11 39.51
CA SER A 66 -0.66 1.20 38.69
C SER A 66 -1.98 1.69 39.29
N ALA A 67 -2.21 3.00 39.36
CA ALA A 67 -3.48 3.56 39.82
C ALA A 67 -4.59 3.23 38.80
N ARG A 68 -5.71 2.67 39.29
CA ARG A 68 -6.90 2.39 38.46
C ARG A 68 -7.62 3.72 38.20
N LYS A 69 -7.89 4.04 36.94
CA LYS A 69 -8.71 5.20 36.57
C LYS A 69 -10.17 4.80 36.77
N VAL A 70 -10.90 5.49 37.65
CA VAL A 70 -12.34 5.30 37.87
C VAL A 70 -13.04 6.65 37.74
N PRO A 71 -14.30 6.70 37.27
CA PRO A 71 -15.07 7.94 37.22
C PRO A 71 -15.19 8.58 38.61
N LEU A 72 -15.27 9.92 38.67
CA LEU A 72 -15.56 10.63 39.91
C LEU A 72 -17.04 10.46 40.25
N LEU A 73 -17.35 9.51 41.12
CA LEU A 73 -18.72 9.20 41.54
C LEU A 73 -19.14 10.08 42.72
N LYS A 74 -20.30 10.73 42.59
CA LYS A 74 -21.01 11.35 43.73
C LYS A 74 -21.75 10.27 44.51
N PRO A 75 -22.08 10.49 45.81
CA PRO A 75 -22.84 9.53 46.62
C PRO A 75 -24.16 9.07 45.96
N ALA A 76 -24.86 9.97 45.26
CA ALA A 76 -26.07 9.66 44.50
C ALA A 76 -25.80 8.69 43.34
N HIS A 77 -24.67 8.81 42.63
CA HIS A 77 -24.30 7.87 41.56
C HIS A 77 -23.99 6.48 42.13
N VAL A 78 -23.36 6.42 43.31
CA VAL A 78 -23.07 5.15 43.99
C VAL A 78 -24.35 4.43 44.37
N GLN A 79 -25.32 5.15 44.95
CA GLN A 79 -26.63 4.57 45.29
C GLN A 79 -27.40 4.11 44.06
N ALA A 80 -27.41 4.90 42.98
CA ALA A 80 -28.08 4.52 41.72
C ALA A 80 -27.44 3.28 41.07
N ARG A 81 -26.10 3.19 41.07
CA ARG A 81 -25.38 2.01 40.58
C ARG A 81 -25.64 0.78 41.44
N LEU A 82 -25.67 0.92 42.76
CA LEU A 82 -25.95 -0.17 43.68
C LEU A 82 -27.40 -0.66 43.51
N LYS A 83 -28.35 0.27 43.36
CA LYS A 83 -29.75 -0.06 43.08
C LYS A 83 -29.86 -0.83 41.75
N PHE A 84 -29.26 -0.32 40.67
CA PHE A 84 -29.25 -1.00 39.38
C PHE A 84 -28.68 -2.42 39.48
N ALA A 85 -27.56 -2.60 40.19
CA ALA A 85 -26.92 -3.90 40.38
C ALA A 85 -27.79 -4.87 41.20
N ASN A 86 -28.47 -4.38 42.25
CA ASN A 86 -29.37 -5.19 43.06
C ASN A 86 -30.64 -5.58 42.28
N ASP A 87 -31.19 -4.65 41.50
CA ASP A 87 -32.43 -4.87 40.74
C ASP A 87 -32.25 -5.90 39.61
N HIS A 88 -31.02 -6.06 39.09
CA HIS A 88 -30.71 -6.99 37.99
C HIS A 88 -29.76 -8.14 38.41
N LEU A 89 -29.60 -8.38 39.73
CA LEU A 89 -28.67 -9.38 40.25
C LEU A 89 -29.07 -10.81 39.87
N ASP A 90 -30.38 -11.08 39.90
CA ASP A 90 -30.99 -12.39 39.68
C ASP A 90 -31.62 -12.52 38.27
N ASP A 91 -31.34 -11.57 37.38
CA ASP A 91 -31.88 -11.59 36.02
C ASP A 91 -31.26 -12.73 35.20
N PRO A 92 -32.08 -13.57 34.52
CA PRO A 92 -31.57 -14.67 33.71
C PRO A 92 -30.84 -14.16 32.46
N GLU A 93 -29.89 -14.96 31.95
CA GLU A 93 -29.11 -14.62 30.75
C GLU A 93 -29.99 -14.28 29.55
N GLU A 94 -31.16 -14.93 29.42
CA GLU A 94 -32.14 -14.70 28.36
C GLU A 94 -32.69 -13.26 28.31
N GLU A 95 -32.73 -12.54 29.43
CA GLU A 95 -33.13 -11.13 29.45
C GLU A 95 -32.03 -10.24 28.85
N TRP A 96 -30.76 -10.56 29.11
CA TRP A 96 -29.61 -9.84 28.57
C TRP A 96 -29.39 -10.09 27.07
N GLU A 97 -29.79 -11.27 26.57
CA GLU A 97 -29.78 -11.56 25.12
C GLU A 97 -30.72 -10.66 24.32
N LYS A 98 -31.76 -10.10 24.96
CA LYS A 98 -32.73 -9.18 24.36
C LYS A 98 -32.24 -7.73 24.37
N VAL A 99 -31.10 -7.43 25.01
CA VAL A 99 -30.56 -6.07 25.12
C VAL A 99 -29.69 -5.73 23.92
N MET A 100 -29.97 -4.58 23.33
CA MET A 100 -29.19 -3.98 22.26
C MET A 100 -28.32 -2.87 22.87
N TRP A 101 -27.04 -3.18 23.08
CA TRP A 101 -26.07 -2.27 23.66
C TRP A 101 -25.59 -1.28 22.61
N SER A 102 -25.47 0.00 22.97
CA SER A 102 -24.91 1.03 22.08
C SER A 102 -24.08 2.03 22.86
N ASP A 103 -23.10 2.61 22.19
CA ASP A 103 -22.23 3.64 22.76
C ASP A 103 -21.44 4.37 21.66
N GLU A 104 -20.84 5.51 22.03
CA GLU A 104 -19.91 6.25 21.19
C GLU A 104 -18.48 6.13 21.70
N THR A 105 -17.54 5.85 20.79
CA THR A 105 -16.12 5.87 21.11
C THR A 105 -15.37 6.88 20.26
N LYS A 106 -14.48 7.65 20.90
CA LYS A 106 -13.51 8.49 20.22
C LYS A 106 -12.21 7.73 19.94
N ILE A 107 -11.74 7.80 18.70
CA ILE A 107 -10.44 7.25 18.27
C ILE A 107 -9.57 8.41 17.81
N GLU A 108 -8.41 8.56 18.44
CA GLU A 108 -7.46 9.63 18.15
C GLU A 108 -6.40 9.12 17.18
N LEU A 109 -6.07 9.92 16.16
CA LEU A 109 -5.07 9.60 15.15
C LEU A 109 -3.66 9.47 15.78
N PHE A 110 -3.38 10.29 16.79
CA PHE A 110 -2.16 10.24 17.56
C PHE A 110 -2.45 10.13 19.05
N GLY A 111 -1.94 9.08 19.68
CA GLY A 111 -2.04 8.87 21.12
C GLY A 111 -3.07 7.80 21.46
N LEU A 112 -2.59 6.58 21.68
CA LEU A 112 -3.30 5.70 22.59
C LEU A 112 -3.28 6.38 23.96
N ASN A 113 -4.44 6.75 24.49
CA ASN A 113 -4.60 7.11 25.90
C ASN A 113 -4.37 5.92 26.86
N SER A 114 -3.76 4.83 26.36
CA SER A 114 -3.15 3.77 27.14
C SER A 114 -1.73 4.21 27.54
N THR A 115 -1.45 4.22 28.84
CA THR A 115 -0.10 4.37 29.39
C THR A 115 0.91 3.45 28.68
N ARG A 116 1.68 3.99 27.72
CA ARG A 116 2.83 3.28 27.13
C ARG A 116 4.06 3.54 28.00
N ARG A 117 4.76 2.47 28.38
CA ARG A 117 6.01 2.54 29.13
C ARG A 117 7.17 2.58 28.15
N VAL A 118 8.09 3.53 28.35
CA VAL A 118 9.33 3.63 27.56
C VAL A 118 10.52 3.30 28.46
N TRP A 119 11.40 2.42 27.99
CA TRP A 119 12.67 2.10 28.65
C TRP A 119 13.75 3.08 28.19
N ARG A 120 14.36 3.86 29.11
CA ARG A 120 15.40 4.86 28.77
C ARG A 120 16.58 4.87 29.75
N LYS A 121 17.77 5.25 29.25
CA LYS A 121 18.97 5.51 30.08
C LYS A 121 18.89 6.91 30.72
N LYS A 122 19.70 7.14 31.76
CA LYS A 122 19.74 8.42 32.49
C LYS A 122 20.31 9.50 31.55
N LYS A 123 19.59 10.62 31.37
CA LYS A 123 19.82 11.76 30.44
C LYS A 123 19.22 11.64 29.02
N ASP A 124 18.61 10.53 28.62
CA ASP A 124 17.91 10.41 27.32
C ASP A 124 16.44 10.86 27.38
N GLU A 125 16.13 11.79 28.30
CA GLU A 125 14.75 12.12 28.66
C GLU A 125 14.00 12.91 27.60
N TYR A 126 14.76 13.70 26.82
CA TYR A 126 14.27 14.56 25.74
C TYR A 126 14.65 14.01 24.36
N ASN A 127 15.18 12.80 24.28
CA ASN A 127 15.46 12.15 23.00
C ASN A 127 14.10 11.93 22.29
N PRO A 128 13.93 12.34 21.02
CA PRO A 128 12.69 12.17 20.26
C PRO A 128 12.11 10.75 20.29
N LYS A 129 12.98 9.73 20.44
CA LYS A 129 12.61 8.31 20.57
C LYS A 129 11.95 7.92 21.90
N ASN A 130 12.13 8.76 22.94
CA ASN A 130 11.64 8.56 24.31
C ASN A 130 10.56 9.58 24.72
N THR A 131 10.23 10.51 23.83
CA THR A 131 9.18 11.52 24.00
C THR A 131 8.02 11.20 23.09
N ILE A 132 6.78 11.37 23.57
CA ILE A 132 5.60 11.24 22.73
C ILE A 132 5.27 12.64 22.17
N PRO A 133 5.18 12.81 20.84
CA PRO A 133 4.74 14.08 20.29
C PRO A 133 3.28 14.33 20.68
N THR A 134 3.04 15.37 21.48
CA THR A 134 1.70 15.88 21.77
C THR A 134 1.44 17.07 20.87
N VAL A 135 0.49 16.92 19.94
CA VAL A 135 0.12 17.99 19.02
C VAL A 135 -0.70 19.04 19.80
N LYS A 136 -0.20 20.27 19.90
CA LYS A 136 -0.89 21.33 20.68
C LYS A 136 -2.26 21.71 20.12
N HIS A 137 -2.49 21.57 18.81
CA HIS A 137 -3.78 21.79 18.14
C HIS A 137 -3.88 20.90 16.89
N GLY A 138 -5.04 20.25 16.65
CA GLY A 138 -5.33 19.60 15.36
C GLY A 138 -4.96 18.12 15.20
N GLY A 139 -4.84 17.35 16.28
CA GLY A 139 -4.43 15.93 16.23
C GLY A 139 -5.38 14.96 15.51
N GLY A 140 -6.53 15.40 14.99
CA GLY A 140 -7.50 14.55 14.29
C GLY A 140 -8.14 13.48 15.17
N ASN A 141 -9.47 13.48 15.32
CA ASN A 141 -10.18 12.37 15.94
C ASN A 141 -11.42 12.03 15.12
N ILE A 142 -11.75 10.74 15.14
CA ILE A 142 -13.05 10.26 14.65
C ILE A 142 -13.86 9.83 15.87
N ILE A 143 -15.17 10.06 15.80
CA ILE A 143 -16.12 9.54 16.78
C ILE A 143 -16.93 8.48 16.05
N LEU A 144 -16.95 7.27 16.62
CA LEU A 144 -17.69 6.14 16.08
C LEU A 144 -18.88 5.86 17.00
N TRP A 145 -20.04 5.64 16.40
CA TRP A 145 -21.19 5.02 17.04
C TRP A 145 -21.27 3.56 16.61
N GLY A 146 -21.57 2.66 17.54
CA GLY A 146 -21.90 1.29 17.18
C GLY A 146 -22.78 0.62 18.22
N CYS A 147 -23.22 -0.59 17.88
CA CYS A 147 -24.09 -1.39 18.73
C CYS A 147 -23.76 -2.87 18.61
N PHE A 148 -24.06 -3.67 19.63
CA PHE A 148 -23.89 -5.13 19.61
C PHE A 148 -24.87 -5.82 20.57
N SER A 149 -25.28 -7.05 20.25
CA SER A 149 -26.12 -7.91 21.11
C SER A 149 -25.46 -9.27 21.28
N ALA A 150 -26.06 -10.15 22.08
CA ALA A 150 -25.60 -11.54 22.22
C ALA A 150 -25.55 -12.30 20.89
N LYS A 151 -26.34 -11.89 19.88
CA LYS A 151 -26.35 -12.50 18.55
C LYS A 151 -25.25 -11.99 17.61
N GLY A 152 -24.50 -10.97 18.01
CA GLY A 152 -23.39 -10.42 17.24
C GLY A 152 -23.34 -8.90 17.20
N THR A 153 -22.43 -8.39 16.38
CA THR A 153 -22.18 -6.94 16.22
C THR A 153 -23.14 -6.31 15.23
N GLY A 154 -23.66 -5.14 15.57
CA GLY A 154 -24.43 -4.27 14.69
C GLY A 154 -23.55 -3.39 13.82
N ARG A 155 -24.18 -2.46 13.09
CA ARG A 155 -23.49 -1.53 12.19
C ARG A 155 -22.67 -0.50 12.96
N LEU A 156 -21.50 -0.19 12.41
CA LEU A 156 -20.61 0.86 12.88
C LEU A 156 -20.79 2.12 12.01
N HIS A 157 -20.88 3.29 12.63
CA HIS A 157 -21.13 4.57 11.96
C HIS A 157 -20.12 5.62 12.41
N CYS A 158 -19.46 6.27 11.46
CA CYS A 158 -18.59 7.42 11.73
C CYS A 158 -19.42 8.70 11.81
N ILE A 159 -19.24 9.46 12.88
CA ILE A 159 -19.98 10.69 13.15
C ILE A 159 -19.16 11.88 12.64
N GLU A 160 -19.75 12.65 11.74
CA GLU A 160 -19.14 13.86 11.19
C GLU A 160 -19.57 15.10 12.02
N GLY A 161 -18.63 15.68 12.77
CA GLY A 161 -18.87 16.90 13.55
C GLY A 161 -19.39 16.66 14.97
N ARG A 162 -20.05 17.68 15.55
CA ARG A 162 -20.55 17.63 16.93
C ARG A 162 -21.98 17.08 16.93
N MET A 163 -22.16 15.90 17.53
CA MET A 163 -23.47 15.25 17.60
C MET A 163 -24.48 16.07 18.42
N ASP A 164 -25.64 16.35 17.81
CA ASP A 164 -26.82 16.89 18.48
C ASP A 164 -27.93 15.83 18.57
N GLY A 165 -29.03 16.16 19.26
CA GLY A 165 -30.14 15.22 19.46
C GLY A 165 -30.87 14.82 18.17
N ALA A 166 -30.82 15.65 17.11
CA ALA A 166 -31.46 15.36 15.83
C ALA A 166 -30.61 14.39 14.99
N MET A 167 -29.31 14.67 14.88
CA MET A 167 -28.30 13.79 14.28
C MET A 167 -28.29 12.42 14.98
N TYR A 168 -28.41 12.38 16.31
CA TYR A 168 -28.52 11.12 17.04
C TYR A 168 -29.76 10.31 16.62
N CYS A 169 -30.93 10.93 16.46
CA CYS A 169 -32.14 10.24 15.98
C CYS A 169 -31.97 9.68 14.56
N GLU A 170 -31.25 10.39 13.69
CA GLU A 170 -30.93 9.94 12.34
C GLU A 170 -29.98 8.73 12.36
N ILE A 171 -28.94 8.77 13.21
CA ILE A 171 -28.03 7.64 13.41
C ILE A 171 -28.78 6.40 13.89
N LEU A 172 -29.71 6.54 14.84
CA LEU A 172 -30.54 5.43 15.31
C LEU A 172 -31.47 4.91 14.20
N ALA A 173 -32.09 5.80 13.42
CA ALA A 173 -32.95 5.39 12.31
C ALA A 173 -32.18 4.58 11.24
N ASN A 174 -30.98 5.03 10.90
CA ASN A 174 -30.18 4.50 9.79
C ASN A 174 -29.29 3.31 10.18
N ASN A 175 -28.91 3.18 11.45
CA ASN A 175 -27.97 2.15 11.90
C ASN A 175 -28.58 1.18 12.93
N LEU A 176 -29.30 1.66 13.95
CA LEU A 176 -29.87 0.79 14.99
C LEU A 176 -30.96 -0.13 14.44
N LEU A 177 -32.01 0.43 13.82
CA LEU A 177 -33.15 -0.37 13.34
C LEU A 177 -32.75 -1.40 12.27
N PRO A 178 -31.86 -1.10 11.32
CA PRO A 178 -31.34 -2.12 10.40
C PRO A 178 -30.49 -3.18 11.09
N SER A 179 -29.70 -2.82 12.12
CA SER A 179 -28.89 -3.78 12.87
C SER A 179 -29.76 -4.79 13.63
N VAL A 180 -30.84 -4.33 14.27
CA VAL A 180 -31.81 -5.20 14.95
C VAL A 180 -32.47 -6.18 13.98
N ARG A 181 -32.81 -5.73 12.76
CA ARG A 181 -33.37 -6.60 11.71
C ARG A 181 -32.34 -7.62 11.21
N ALA A 182 -31.11 -7.19 10.97
CA ALA A 182 -30.03 -8.06 10.51
C ALA A 182 -29.70 -9.16 11.53
N LEU A 183 -29.65 -8.80 12.82
CA LEU A 183 -29.40 -9.72 13.93
C LEU A 183 -30.60 -10.61 14.29
N LYS A 184 -31.74 -10.47 13.59
CA LYS A 184 -32.98 -11.24 13.82
C LYS A 184 -33.35 -11.29 15.31
N MET A 185 -33.37 -10.12 15.97
CA MET A 185 -33.77 -10.04 17.37
C MET A 185 -35.26 -10.38 17.54
N GLY A 186 -35.60 -11.03 18.65
CA GLY A 186 -36.98 -11.39 18.98
C GLY A 186 -37.88 -10.17 19.22
N ARG A 187 -39.19 -10.39 19.32
CA ARG A 187 -40.14 -9.33 19.73
C ARG A 187 -39.87 -8.96 21.19
N GLY A 188 -39.86 -7.66 21.51
CA GLY A 188 -39.66 -7.17 22.87
C GLY A 188 -38.22 -6.87 23.28
N TRP A 189 -37.32 -6.64 22.32
CA TRP A 189 -35.94 -6.22 22.61
C TRP A 189 -35.88 -4.86 23.32
N VAL A 190 -34.82 -4.65 24.09
CA VAL A 190 -34.58 -3.45 24.90
C VAL A 190 -33.38 -2.70 24.36
N PHE A 191 -33.51 -1.38 24.20
CA PHE A 191 -32.42 -0.52 23.75
C PHE A 191 -31.66 0.06 24.95
N GLN A 192 -30.33 -0.09 24.95
CA GLN A 192 -29.47 0.56 25.94
C GLN A 192 -28.69 1.70 25.28
N HIS A 193 -28.74 2.86 25.93
CA HIS A 193 -27.93 4.04 25.67
C HIS A 193 -27.72 4.79 26.99
N ASP A 194 -26.72 5.65 27.07
CA ASP A 194 -26.43 6.39 28.30
C ASP A 194 -27.36 7.60 28.52
N ASN A 195 -27.19 8.29 29.66
CA ASN A 195 -27.95 9.51 29.99
C ASN A 195 -27.22 10.81 29.58
N ASP A 196 -26.43 10.80 28.51
CA ASP A 196 -25.83 12.02 27.97
C ASP A 196 -26.92 13.05 27.60
N PRO A 197 -26.68 14.36 27.78
CA PRO A 197 -27.56 15.43 27.28
C PRO A 197 -28.15 15.20 25.87
N LYS A 198 -27.39 14.59 24.94
CA LYS A 198 -27.88 14.29 23.58
C LYS A 198 -28.93 13.18 23.54
N HIS A 199 -28.87 12.22 24.45
CA HIS A 199 -29.80 11.10 24.58
C HIS A 199 -31.07 11.49 25.34
N THR A 200 -30.92 12.42 26.28
CA THR A 200 -32.03 12.93 27.11
C THR A 200 -32.74 14.13 26.50
N ALA A 201 -32.29 14.60 25.33
CA ALA A 201 -32.90 15.66 24.55
C ALA A 201 -34.36 15.35 24.22
N ARG A 202 -35.19 16.41 24.18
CA ARG A 202 -36.63 16.28 23.92
C ARG A 202 -36.92 15.58 22.58
N ALA A 203 -36.18 15.92 21.53
CA ALA A 203 -36.29 15.29 20.21
C ALA A 203 -36.07 13.77 20.27
N THR A 204 -35.07 13.32 21.02
CA THR A 204 -34.73 11.90 21.16
C THR A 204 -35.78 11.14 21.95
N LYS A 205 -36.28 11.70 23.06
CA LYS A 205 -37.37 11.11 23.84
C LYS A 205 -38.67 11.00 23.02
N GLU A 206 -39.00 12.03 22.25
CA GLU A 206 -40.17 12.01 21.36
C GLU A 206 -40.01 10.97 20.24
N TRP A 207 -38.81 10.82 19.67
CA TRP A 207 -38.52 9.83 18.63
C TRP A 207 -38.62 8.40 19.16
N LEU A 208 -38.04 8.11 20.32
CA LEU A 208 -38.10 6.79 20.98
C LEU A 208 -39.55 6.41 21.29
N ARG A 209 -40.36 7.36 21.79
CA ARG A 209 -41.79 7.16 22.04
C ARG A 209 -42.57 6.88 20.75
N LYS A 210 -42.29 7.63 19.67
CA LYS A 210 -42.92 7.45 18.35
C LYS A 210 -42.59 6.10 17.72
N LYS A 211 -41.41 5.54 18.00
CA LYS A 211 -40.96 4.23 17.51
C LYS A 211 -41.29 3.08 18.45
N HIS A 212 -41.97 3.35 19.58
CA HIS A 212 -42.34 2.35 20.60
C HIS A 212 -41.15 1.52 21.11
N LEU A 213 -39.97 2.14 21.28
CA LEU A 213 -38.78 1.46 21.76
C LEU A 213 -38.73 1.44 23.28
N LYS A 214 -38.54 0.23 23.86
CA LYS A 214 -38.30 0.06 25.30
C LYS A 214 -36.84 0.37 25.60
N VAL A 215 -36.59 1.33 26.48
CA VAL A 215 -35.24 1.76 26.87
C VAL A 215 -34.90 1.18 28.23
N LEU A 216 -33.67 0.67 28.38
CA LEU A 216 -33.16 0.17 29.65
C LEU A 216 -32.87 1.35 30.60
N GLU A 217 -33.30 1.26 31.86
CA GLU A 217 -32.96 2.26 32.87
C GLU A 217 -31.46 2.16 33.21
N TRP A 218 -30.68 3.20 32.91
CA TRP A 218 -29.22 3.17 33.04
C TRP A 218 -28.71 4.17 34.09
N PRO A 219 -27.79 3.79 34.99
CA PRO A 219 -27.20 4.71 35.95
C PRO A 219 -26.19 5.67 35.28
N SER A 220 -26.38 6.97 35.47
CA SER A 220 -25.47 8.00 34.94
C SER A 220 -24.02 7.82 35.39
N GLN A 221 -23.05 8.22 34.55
CA GLN A 221 -21.60 8.11 34.83
C GLN A 221 -21.11 6.67 35.10
N SER A 222 -21.65 5.71 34.35
CA SER A 222 -21.30 4.28 34.48
C SER A 222 -20.84 3.65 33.15
N PRO A 223 -19.83 4.21 32.45
CA PRO A 223 -19.33 3.62 31.19
C PRO A 223 -18.75 2.21 31.40
N ASP A 224 -18.18 1.96 32.58
CA ASP A 224 -17.57 0.68 32.95
C ASP A 224 -18.56 -0.49 33.10
N LEU A 225 -19.86 -0.21 33.16
CA LEU A 225 -20.91 -1.23 33.18
C LEU A 225 -21.36 -1.64 31.77
N ASN A 226 -21.03 -0.85 30.73
CA ASN A 226 -21.43 -1.15 29.36
C ASN A 226 -20.43 -2.13 28.71
N PRO A 227 -20.84 -3.35 28.34
CA PRO A 227 -19.89 -4.35 27.83
C PRO A 227 -19.28 -3.97 26.47
N ILE A 228 -19.89 -3.03 25.73
CA ILE A 228 -19.36 -2.52 24.45
C ILE A 228 -17.97 -1.88 24.61
N GLU A 229 -17.61 -1.41 25.80
CA GLU A 229 -16.29 -0.86 26.09
C GLU A 229 -15.17 -1.88 25.89
N ASN A 230 -15.46 -3.18 26.07
CA ASN A 230 -14.51 -4.25 25.75
C ASN A 230 -14.29 -4.36 24.23
N LEU A 231 -15.35 -4.26 23.42
CA LEU A 231 -15.26 -4.22 21.96
C LEU A 231 -14.52 -2.97 21.48
N TRP A 232 -14.77 -1.81 22.08
CA TRP A 232 -14.03 -0.58 21.80
C TRP A 232 -12.55 -0.68 22.12
N ARG A 233 -12.20 -1.39 23.20
CA ARG A 233 -10.81 -1.66 23.53
C ARG A 233 -10.13 -2.51 22.47
N GLU A 234 -10.74 -3.61 22.05
CA GLU A 234 -10.20 -4.48 20.99
C GLU A 234 -10.06 -3.73 19.67
N LEU A 235 -11.09 -2.99 19.25
CA LEU A 235 -11.07 -2.16 18.04
C LEU A 235 -9.92 -1.15 18.07
N LYS A 236 -9.72 -0.43 19.18
CA LYS A 236 -8.62 0.53 19.35
C LYS A 236 -7.25 -0.13 19.31
N VAL A 237 -7.11 -1.36 19.83
CA VAL A 237 -5.86 -2.12 19.78
C VAL A 237 -5.54 -2.52 18.34
N CYS A 238 -6.51 -3.07 17.61
CA CYS A 238 -6.37 -3.45 16.20
C CYS A 238 -6.01 -2.25 15.31
N ILE A 239 -6.68 -1.11 15.48
CA ILE A 239 -6.38 0.12 14.74
C ILE A 239 -4.99 0.65 15.09
N ALA A 240 -4.60 0.60 16.37
CA ALA A 240 -3.28 1.07 16.79
C ALA A 240 -2.12 0.20 16.28
N GLN A 241 -2.36 -1.10 16.03
CA GLN A 241 -1.39 -1.97 15.37
C GLN A 241 -1.16 -1.56 13.90
N ARG A 242 -2.17 -1.02 13.22
CA ARG A 242 -2.10 -0.58 11.82
C ARG A 242 -1.33 0.74 11.60
N GLN A 243 -1.06 1.50 12.66
CA GLN A 243 -0.35 2.79 12.60
C GLN A 243 -0.85 3.78 11.51
N PRO A 244 -2.13 4.18 11.54
CA PRO A 244 -2.68 5.14 10.60
C PRO A 244 -1.95 6.49 10.70
N ARG A 245 -1.56 7.07 9.55
CA ARG A 245 -0.74 8.29 9.47
C ARG A 245 -1.56 9.56 9.29
N ASN A 246 -2.78 9.46 8.78
CA ASN A 246 -3.71 10.57 8.59
C ASN A 246 -5.17 10.18 8.93
N LEU A 247 -6.06 11.17 9.10
CA LEU A 247 -7.46 10.93 9.52
C LEU A 247 -8.22 10.05 8.51
N LYS A 248 -7.88 10.16 7.22
CA LYS A 248 -8.46 9.33 6.16
C LYS A 248 -7.99 7.89 6.25
N ASP A 249 -6.71 7.62 6.58
CA ASP A 249 -6.15 6.28 6.84
C ASP A 249 -6.76 5.63 8.08
N LEU A 250 -7.16 6.44 9.07
CA LEU A 250 -7.87 5.98 10.26
C LEU A 250 -9.30 5.55 9.93
N GLU A 251 -10.01 6.33 9.10
CA GLU A 251 -11.32 5.97 8.56
C GLU A 251 -11.23 4.76 7.62
N LYS A 252 -10.23 4.75 6.75
CA LYS A 252 -9.87 3.62 5.89
C LYS A 252 -9.64 2.38 6.76
N GLY A 253 -8.74 2.41 7.74
CA GLY A 253 -8.43 1.26 8.61
C GLY A 253 -9.62 0.70 9.38
N VAL A 254 -10.69 1.47 9.58
CA VAL A 254 -11.95 1.04 10.20
C VAL A 254 -12.97 0.54 9.17
N LEU A 255 -12.89 0.99 7.93
CA LEU A 255 -13.88 0.78 6.87
C LEU A 255 -13.28 0.24 5.55
N GLU A 256 -12.11 -0.40 5.59
CA GLU A 256 -11.23 -0.55 4.40
C GLU A 256 -11.75 -1.55 3.37
N HIS A 257 -12.68 -1.03 2.56
CA HIS A 257 -13.07 -1.40 1.22
C HIS A 257 -13.96 -2.64 1.11
N SER A 258 -15.21 -2.48 1.56
CA SER A 258 -16.37 -3.33 1.30
C SER A 258 -16.79 -3.35 -0.18
N GLY A 259 -15.88 -3.74 -1.07
CA GLY A 259 -16.25 -4.31 -2.36
C GLY A 259 -16.55 -5.79 -2.18
N SER A 260 -17.48 -6.34 -2.96
CA SER A 260 -17.73 -7.78 -2.94
C SER A 260 -16.60 -8.55 -3.62
N VAL A 261 -16.38 -9.80 -3.20
CA VAL A 261 -15.38 -10.70 -3.80
C VAL A 261 -15.62 -10.89 -5.31
N GLY A 262 -16.89 -11.01 -5.69
CA GLY A 262 -17.33 -11.09 -7.09
C GLY A 262 -16.99 -9.84 -7.90
N LEU A 263 -17.16 -8.64 -7.33
CA LEU A 263 -16.77 -7.40 -8.00
C LEU A 263 -15.24 -7.35 -8.22
N ALA A 264 -14.45 -7.80 -7.25
CA ALA A 264 -13.00 -7.86 -7.40
C ALA A 264 -12.58 -8.76 -8.58
N LEU A 265 -13.17 -9.95 -8.71
CA LEU A 265 -12.90 -10.85 -9.85
C LEU A 265 -13.30 -10.22 -11.20
N ILE A 266 -14.44 -9.52 -11.26
CA ILE A 266 -14.85 -8.80 -12.47
C ILE A 266 -13.83 -7.72 -12.85
N VAL A 267 -13.31 -6.97 -11.87
CA VAL A 267 -12.27 -5.96 -12.09
C VAL A 267 -11.00 -6.56 -12.68
N TRP A 268 -10.57 -7.75 -12.23
CA TRP A 268 -9.42 -8.45 -12.79
C TRP A 268 -9.62 -8.86 -14.26
N VAL A 269 -10.78 -9.45 -14.58
CA VAL A 269 -11.11 -9.86 -15.95
C VAL A 269 -11.21 -8.65 -16.88
N LEU A 270 -11.93 -7.61 -16.45
CA LEU A 270 -12.06 -6.38 -17.22
C LEU A 270 -10.72 -5.66 -17.38
N GLY A 271 -9.88 -5.64 -16.34
CA GLY A 271 -8.52 -5.11 -16.40
C GLY A 271 -7.66 -5.81 -17.47
N GLY A 272 -7.76 -7.15 -17.55
CA GLY A 272 -7.12 -7.93 -18.62
C GLY A 272 -7.66 -7.60 -20.01
N CYS A 273 -8.98 -7.44 -20.16
CA CYS A 273 -9.59 -7.00 -21.43
C CYS A 273 -9.09 -5.60 -21.86
N ILE A 274 -9.00 -4.66 -20.92
CA ILE A 274 -8.49 -3.30 -21.20
C ILE A 274 -7.01 -3.35 -21.58
N ALA A 275 -6.20 -4.15 -20.89
CA ALA A 275 -4.81 -4.38 -21.25
C ALA A 275 -4.68 -4.98 -22.66
N ALA A 276 -5.57 -5.91 -23.04
CA ALA A 276 -5.64 -6.44 -24.39
C ALA A 276 -5.91 -5.34 -25.42
N LEU A 277 -6.94 -4.50 -25.20
CA LEU A 277 -7.25 -3.37 -26.09
C LEU A 277 -6.04 -2.43 -26.26
N GLY A 278 -5.38 -2.05 -25.16
CA GLY A 278 -4.20 -1.19 -25.18
C GLY A 278 -3.02 -1.81 -25.91
N SER A 279 -2.72 -3.08 -25.62
CA SER A 279 -1.61 -3.81 -26.25
C SER A 279 -1.81 -3.98 -27.77
N LEU A 280 -3.05 -4.14 -28.26
CA LEU A 280 -3.33 -4.20 -29.69
C LEU A 280 -3.06 -2.87 -30.39
N CYS A 281 -3.40 -1.74 -29.77
CA CYS A 281 -3.04 -0.42 -30.30
C CYS A 281 -1.51 -0.25 -30.38
N TYR A 282 -0.78 -0.74 -29.36
CA TYR A 282 0.68 -0.72 -29.35
C TYR A 282 1.31 -1.69 -30.35
N ALA A 283 0.68 -2.84 -30.62
CA ALA A 283 1.12 -3.76 -31.65
C ALA A 283 1.13 -3.06 -33.02
N GLU A 284 0.07 -2.32 -33.34
CA GLU A 284 0.00 -1.52 -34.58
C GLU A 284 1.08 -0.44 -34.63
N LEU A 285 1.27 0.33 -33.54
CA LEU A 285 2.31 1.35 -33.50
C LEU A 285 3.71 0.74 -33.65
N GLY A 286 4.00 -0.37 -32.96
CA GLY A 286 5.30 -1.03 -33.01
C GLY A 286 5.67 -1.61 -34.36
N VAL A 287 4.70 -2.12 -35.12
CA VAL A 287 4.96 -2.60 -36.50
C VAL A 287 4.96 -1.47 -37.54
N THR A 288 4.32 -0.33 -37.24
CA THR A 288 4.28 0.85 -38.12
C THR A 288 5.53 1.73 -37.96
N ILE A 289 5.99 1.90 -36.73
CA ILE A 289 7.19 2.67 -36.36
C ILE A 289 8.14 1.72 -35.63
N PRO A 290 8.93 0.90 -36.35
CA PRO A 290 9.82 -0.10 -35.74
C PRO A 290 11.12 0.55 -35.20
N LYS A 291 10.97 1.57 -34.35
CA LYS A 291 12.08 2.24 -33.64
C LYS A 291 12.11 1.78 -32.18
N SER A 292 13.31 1.68 -31.61
CA SER A 292 13.54 1.38 -30.19
C SER A 292 13.18 2.59 -29.33
N GLY A 293 12.66 2.36 -28.12
CA GLY A 293 12.19 3.41 -27.20
C GLY A 293 10.67 3.46 -26.96
N GLY A 294 9.88 2.62 -27.63
CA GLY A 294 8.46 2.42 -27.32
C GLY A 294 7.63 3.71 -27.37
N ASP A 295 6.91 3.99 -26.29
CA ASP A 295 6.02 5.15 -26.12
C ASP A 295 6.70 6.48 -26.51
N TYR A 296 7.97 6.65 -26.12
CA TYR A 296 8.77 7.83 -26.41
C TYR A 296 8.96 8.04 -27.93
N SER A 297 9.37 6.99 -28.63
CA SER A 297 9.67 7.06 -30.06
C SER A 297 8.39 7.28 -30.88
N TYR A 298 7.28 6.69 -30.46
CA TYR A 298 5.98 6.90 -31.11
C TYR A 298 5.51 8.34 -30.96
N VAL A 299 5.54 8.87 -29.74
CA VAL A 299 5.05 10.23 -29.46
C VAL A 299 5.97 11.29 -30.06
N THR A 300 7.29 11.07 -30.06
CA THR A 300 8.26 11.97 -30.69
C THR A 300 8.01 12.09 -32.20
N GLU A 301 7.75 10.97 -32.88
CA GLU A 301 7.44 10.95 -34.32
C GLU A 301 6.09 11.60 -34.65
N ILE A 302 5.09 11.48 -33.76
CA ILE A 302 3.72 11.94 -34.01
C ILE A 302 3.52 13.43 -33.64
N PHE A 303 3.96 13.82 -32.44
CA PHE A 303 3.70 15.13 -31.83
C PHE A 303 4.96 16.02 -31.73
N GLY A 304 6.14 15.49 -32.04
CA GLY A 304 7.41 16.24 -32.04
C GLY A 304 8.20 16.15 -30.73
N GLY A 305 9.35 16.83 -30.71
CA GLY A 305 10.38 16.67 -29.68
C GLY A 305 9.95 17.06 -28.27
N LEU A 306 9.11 18.10 -28.08
CA LEU A 306 8.70 18.54 -26.75
C LEU A 306 7.85 17.49 -26.03
N VAL A 307 6.80 16.97 -26.68
CA VAL A 307 5.90 15.98 -26.05
C VAL A 307 6.64 14.66 -25.83
N GLY A 308 7.49 14.26 -26.78
CA GLY A 308 8.41 13.15 -26.60
C GLY A 308 9.32 13.32 -25.39
N PHE A 309 9.95 14.49 -25.23
CA PHE A 309 10.79 14.80 -24.08
C PHE A 309 10.04 14.74 -22.76
N LEU A 310 8.80 15.25 -22.68
CA LEU A 310 8.02 15.20 -21.44
C LEU A 310 7.74 13.76 -20.99
N LEU A 311 7.47 12.85 -21.93
CA LEU A 311 7.31 11.43 -21.63
C LEU A 311 8.63 10.77 -21.23
N LEU A 312 9.73 11.09 -21.92
CA LEU A 312 11.05 10.61 -21.56
C LEU A 312 11.46 11.07 -20.15
N TRP A 313 11.22 12.34 -19.85
CA TRP A 313 11.52 12.99 -18.58
C TRP A 313 10.75 12.36 -17.42
N SER A 314 9.44 12.21 -17.58
CA SER A 314 8.59 11.58 -16.56
C SER A 314 8.92 10.09 -16.38
N ALA A 315 9.24 9.38 -17.46
CA ALA A 315 9.61 7.98 -17.41
C ALA A 315 10.93 7.74 -16.67
N VAL A 316 11.98 8.47 -17.03
CA VAL A 316 13.33 8.30 -16.47
C VAL A 316 13.41 8.76 -15.02
N LEU A 317 12.72 9.84 -14.63
CA LEU A 317 12.78 10.36 -13.27
C LEU A 317 11.83 9.69 -12.30
N ILE A 318 10.60 9.39 -12.72
CA ILE A 318 9.56 8.91 -11.80
C ILE A 318 9.17 7.48 -12.12
N MET A 319 8.71 7.18 -13.34
CA MET A 319 8.01 5.92 -13.62
C MET A 319 8.92 4.70 -13.39
N TYR A 320 10.09 4.67 -14.03
CA TYR A 320 11.02 3.55 -13.91
C TYR A 320 11.63 3.45 -12.51
N PRO A 321 12.22 4.52 -11.93
CA PRO A 321 12.85 4.43 -10.63
C PRO A 321 11.89 4.07 -9.50
N THR A 322 10.66 4.58 -9.55
CA THR A 322 9.66 4.28 -8.53
C THR A 322 9.17 2.84 -8.65
N THR A 323 8.90 2.36 -9.87
CA THR A 323 8.46 0.97 -10.05
C THR A 323 9.55 -0.01 -9.63
N LEU A 324 10.81 0.27 -9.99
CA LEU A 324 11.97 -0.50 -9.52
C LEU A 324 12.08 -0.48 -7.99
N ALA A 325 11.91 0.68 -7.34
CA ALA A 325 11.95 0.79 -5.89
C ALA A 325 10.83 -0.01 -5.20
N VAL A 326 9.60 0.03 -5.75
CA VAL A 326 8.47 -0.74 -5.24
C VAL A 326 8.73 -2.24 -5.35
N ILE A 327 9.18 -2.73 -6.51
CA ILE A 327 9.49 -4.16 -6.70
C ILE A 327 10.64 -4.59 -5.78
N ALA A 328 11.68 -3.76 -5.64
CA ALA A 328 12.82 -4.04 -4.75
C ALA A 328 12.41 -4.07 -3.27
N LEU A 329 11.46 -3.23 -2.84
CA LEU A 329 10.94 -3.26 -1.47
C LEU A 329 10.04 -4.47 -1.24
N THR A 330 9.25 -4.87 -2.24
CA THR A 330 8.48 -6.12 -2.19
C THR A 330 9.42 -7.32 -2.05
N PHE A 331 10.53 -7.38 -2.80
CA PHE A 331 11.56 -8.41 -2.64
C PHE A 331 12.01 -8.52 -1.18
N SER A 332 12.44 -7.41 -0.59
CA SER A 332 12.93 -7.40 0.78
C SER A 332 11.88 -7.77 1.82
N ASN A 333 10.63 -7.32 1.64
CA ASN A 333 9.54 -7.67 2.55
C ASN A 333 9.26 -9.18 2.53
N TYR A 334 9.20 -9.80 1.35
CA TYR A 334 8.95 -11.24 1.23
C TYR A 334 10.12 -12.09 1.74
N VAL A 335 11.36 -11.65 1.56
CA VAL A 335 12.55 -12.34 2.09
C VAL A 335 12.62 -12.23 3.62
N LEU A 336 12.22 -11.09 4.19
CA LEU A 336 12.28 -10.85 5.63
C LEU A 336 11.05 -11.37 6.39
N GLN A 337 9.92 -11.59 5.72
CA GLN A 337 8.67 -12.04 6.35
C GLN A 337 8.84 -13.33 7.17
N PRO A 338 9.54 -14.39 6.70
CA PRO A 338 9.74 -15.61 7.49
C PRO A 338 10.62 -15.40 8.74
N VAL A 339 11.49 -14.39 8.71
CA VAL A 339 12.36 -14.02 9.85
C VAL A 339 11.59 -13.19 10.88
N PHE A 340 10.59 -12.44 10.43
CA PHE A 340 9.74 -11.57 11.25
C PHE A 340 8.24 -11.94 11.06
N PRO A 341 7.79 -13.13 11.46
CA PRO A 341 6.42 -13.59 11.19
C PRO A 341 5.36 -12.74 11.91
N ASP A 342 5.59 -12.42 13.19
CA ASP A 342 4.62 -11.69 14.04
C ASP A 342 4.88 -10.18 14.10
N CYS A 343 5.82 -9.65 13.31
CA CYS A 343 6.20 -8.24 13.40
C CYS A 343 6.60 -7.64 12.06
N VAL A 344 6.36 -6.34 11.91
CA VAL A 344 6.73 -5.61 10.69
C VAL A 344 8.26 -5.55 10.59
N PRO A 345 8.86 -5.97 9.46
CA PRO A 345 10.31 -5.95 9.31
C PRO A 345 10.87 -4.53 9.48
N PRO A 346 12.04 -4.36 10.12
CA PRO A 346 12.60 -3.03 10.37
C PRO A 346 12.81 -2.23 9.08
N TYR A 347 12.38 -0.97 9.09
CA TYR A 347 12.44 -0.06 7.94
C TYR A 347 13.85 0.07 7.31
N LEU A 348 14.90 0.08 8.12
CA LEU A 348 16.27 0.16 7.62
C LEU A 348 16.70 -1.16 6.95
N ALA A 349 16.27 -2.31 7.48
CA ALA A 349 16.65 -3.61 6.95
C ALA A 349 16.04 -3.86 5.58
N THR A 350 14.76 -3.52 5.39
CA THR A 350 14.07 -3.67 4.10
C THR A 350 14.75 -2.84 3.03
N ARG A 351 15.05 -1.57 3.31
CA ARG A 351 15.71 -0.66 2.37
C ARG A 351 17.13 -1.07 2.01
N LEU A 352 17.96 -1.43 3.01
CA LEU A 352 19.32 -1.88 2.75
C LEU A 352 19.35 -3.14 1.89
N LEU A 353 18.48 -4.11 2.18
CA LEU A 353 18.38 -5.33 1.39
C LEU A 353 17.91 -5.05 -0.04
N SER A 354 16.97 -4.11 -0.24
CA SER A 354 16.51 -3.68 -1.56
C SER A 354 17.64 -3.01 -2.35
N THR A 355 18.41 -2.13 -1.70
CA THR A 355 19.56 -1.47 -2.33
C THR A 355 20.64 -2.48 -2.72
N VAL A 356 20.95 -3.46 -1.87
CA VAL A 356 21.90 -4.53 -2.18
C VAL A 356 21.43 -5.34 -3.39
N CYS A 357 20.15 -5.73 -3.42
CA CYS A 357 19.55 -6.44 -4.54
C CYS A 357 19.65 -5.64 -5.85
N LEU A 358 19.34 -4.35 -5.81
CA LEU A 358 19.38 -3.47 -6.98
C LEU A 358 20.80 -3.29 -7.52
N LEU A 359 21.77 -3.04 -6.63
CA LEU A 359 23.18 -2.88 -7.00
C LEU A 359 23.74 -4.16 -7.61
N PHE A 360 23.41 -5.32 -7.03
CA PHE A 360 23.81 -6.61 -7.56
C PHE A 360 23.25 -6.84 -8.98
N LEU A 361 21.95 -6.61 -9.18
CA LEU A 361 21.32 -6.78 -10.50
C LEU A 361 21.84 -5.77 -11.52
N THR A 362 22.12 -4.54 -11.12
CA THR A 362 22.75 -3.54 -11.98
C THR A 362 24.15 -4.00 -12.39
N TRP A 363 24.94 -4.53 -11.47
CA TRP A 363 26.26 -5.10 -11.77
C TRP A 363 26.19 -6.28 -12.76
N VAL A 364 25.23 -7.19 -12.60
CA VAL A 364 24.97 -8.29 -13.54
C VAL A 364 24.66 -7.74 -14.95
N ASN A 365 23.75 -6.76 -15.04
CA ASN A 365 23.37 -6.13 -16.31
C ASN A 365 24.51 -5.36 -16.98
N CYS A 366 25.40 -4.72 -16.19
CA CYS A 366 26.60 -4.07 -16.71
C CYS A 366 27.64 -5.08 -17.22
N SER A 367 27.74 -6.25 -16.58
CA SER A 367 28.77 -7.26 -16.87
C SER A 367 28.46 -8.07 -18.12
N SER A 368 27.23 -8.57 -18.29
CA SER A 368 26.86 -9.33 -19.48
C SER A 368 25.35 -9.37 -19.71
N VAL A 369 24.91 -8.94 -20.89
CA VAL A 369 23.51 -9.04 -21.31
C VAL A 369 23.05 -10.51 -21.35
N ARG A 370 23.92 -11.44 -21.80
CA ARG A 370 23.60 -12.87 -21.89
C ARG A 370 23.38 -13.51 -20.52
N LEU A 371 24.11 -13.06 -19.51
CA LEU A 371 23.90 -13.53 -18.14
C LEU A 371 22.57 -12.99 -17.60
N ALA A 372 22.30 -11.70 -17.83
CA ALA A 372 21.04 -11.07 -17.42
C ALA A 372 19.81 -11.74 -18.07
N THR A 373 19.88 -12.11 -19.35
CA THR A 373 18.79 -12.84 -20.02
C THR A 373 18.61 -14.26 -19.49
N ARG A 374 19.70 -15.03 -19.29
CA ARG A 374 19.60 -16.37 -18.68
C ARG A 374 18.98 -16.34 -17.28
N ILE A 375 19.38 -15.35 -16.47
CA ILE A 375 18.82 -15.13 -15.14
C ILE A 375 17.32 -14.81 -15.23
N GLN A 376 16.92 -13.98 -16.20
CA GLN A 376 15.51 -13.68 -16.47
C GLN A 376 14.71 -14.95 -16.80
N ASP A 377 15.23 -15.80 -17.69
CA ASP A 377 14.53 -17.01 -18.14
C ASP A 377 14.28 -17.98 -16.98
N VAL A 378 15.32 -18.24 -16.17
CA VAL A 378 15.22 -19.13 -15.00
C VAL A 378 14.17 -18.60 -14.00
N PHE A 379 14.18 -17.31 -13.70
CA PHE A 379 13.21 -16.73 -12.78
C PHE A 379 11.80 -16.62 -13.35
N THR A 380 11.66 -16.50 -14.68
CA THR A 380 10.35 -16.52 -15.34
C THR A 380 9.71 -17.91 -15.21
N VAL A 381 10.49 -18.97 -15.44
CA VAL A 381 10.02 -20.36 -15.21
C VAL A 381 9.67 -20.58 -13.74
N GLY A 382 10.52 -20.13 -12.81
CA GLY A 382 10.24 -20.21 -11.38
C GLY A 382 8.96 -19.49 -10.95
N LYS A 383 8.71 -18.29 -11.50
CA LYS A 383 7.49 -17.51 -11.26
C LYS A 383 6.24 -18.25 -11.73
N LEU A 384 6.28 -18.83 -12.93
CA LEU A 384 5.15 -19.59 -13.48
C LEU A 384 4.88 -20.87 -12.69
N ALA A 385 5.94 -21.58 -12.24
CA ALA A 385 5.79 -22.75 -11.40
C ALA A 385 5.13 -22.42 -10.04
N ALA A 386 5.51 -21.29 -9.43
CA ALA A 386 4.92 -20.84 -8.17
C ALA A 386 3.44 -20.48 -8.29
N LEU A 387 3.07 -19.74 -9.35
CA LEU A 387 1.66 -19.45 -9.64
C LEU A 387 0.88 -20.73 -9.97
N GLY A 388 1.49 -21.66 -10.71
CA GLY A 388 0.92 -22.97 -10.97
C GLY A 388 0.62 -23.75 -9.68
N LEU A 389 1.54 -23.73 -8.71
CA LEU A 389 1.33 -24.36 -7.40
C LEU A 389 0.15 -23.75 -6.65
N ILE A 390 0.03 -22.42 -6.61
CA ILE A 390 -1.10 -21.73 -5.97
C ILE A 390 -2.43 -22.13 -6.63
N ILE A 391 -2.47 -22.14 -7.97
CA ILE A 391 -3.67 -22.51 -8.73
C ILE A 391 -4.06 -23.97 -8.46
N VAL A 392 -3.11 -24.91 -8.52
CA VAL A 392 -3.38 -26.34 -8.27
C VAL A 392 -3.90 -26.56 -6.85
N VAL A 393 -3.28 -25.95 -5.85
CA VAL A 393 -3.71 -26.06 -4.45
C VAL A 393 -5.11 -25.44 -4.25
N GLY A 394 -5.38 -24.28 -4.88
CA GLY A 394 -6.72 -23.67 -4.86
C GLY A 394 -7.78 -24.55 -5.51
N LEU A 395 -7.49 -25.18 -6.64
CA LEU A 395 -8.41 -26.13 -7.29
C LEU A 395 -8.69 -27.34 -6.39
N VAL A 396 -7.68 -27.87 -5.69
CA VAL A 396 -7.86 -28.94 -4.71
C VAL A 396 -8.77 -28.51 -3.55
N GLN A 397 -8.67 -27.26 -3.07
CA GLN A 397 -9.58 -26.73 -2.04
C GLN A 397 -11.02 -26.65 -2.52
N ILE A 398 -11.23 -26.21 -3.77
CA ILE A 398 -12.56 -26.17 -4.39
C ILE A 398 -13.13 -27.58 -4.51
N CYS A 399 -12.33 -28.55 -4.96
CA CYS A 399 -12.75 -29.95 -5.03
C CYS A 399 -13.07 -30.58 -3.66
N LYS A 400 -12.50 -30.06 -2.57
CA LYS A 400 -12.81 -30.48 -1.19
C LYS A 400 -14.09 -29.86 -0.63
N GLY A 401 -14.75 -28.96 -1.36
CA GLY A 401 -15.98 -28.29 -0.94
C GLY A 401 -15.77 -26.90 -0.31
N ASN A 402 -14.53 -26.41 -0.21
CA ASN A 402 -14.22 -25.11 0.38
C ASN A 402 -14.40 -23.96 -0.64
N TYR A 403 -15.61 -23.80 -1.16
CA TYR A 403 -15.96 -22.76 -2.13
C TYR A 403 -17.09 -21.82 -1.65
N GLU A 404 -17.45 -21.86 -0.37
CA GLU A 404 -18.54 -21.06 0.20
C GLU A 404 -18.38 -19.55 -0.09
N GLY A 405 -17.16 -19.02 0.07
CA GLY A 405 -16.83 -17.61 -0.23
C GLY A 405 -16.88 -17.24 -1.72
N LEU A 406 -16.92 -18.22 -2.62
CA LEU A 406 -17.04 -18.05 -4.08
C LEU A 406 -18.48 -18.23 -4.58
N THR A 407 -19.41 -18.67 -3.72
CA THR A 407 -20.81 -18.82 -4.12
C THR A 407 -21.41 -17.45 -4.47
N PRO A 408 -22.27 -17.34 -5.50
CA PRO A 408 -22.80 -16.04 -5.93
C PRO A 408 -23.53 -15.25 -4.83
N GLN A 409 -24.12 -15.95 -3.85
CA GLN A 409 -24.87 -15.35 -2.75
C GLN A 409 -23.95 -14.57 -1.79
N VAL A 410 -22.77 -15.11 -1.49
CA VAL A 410 -21.77 -14.48 -0.60
C VAL A 410 -20.83 -13.59 -1.39
N ALA A 411 -20.41 -14.03 -2.57
CA ALA A 411 -19.43 -13.31 -3.39
C ALA A 411 -19.97 -11.97 -3.91
N PHE A 412 -21.27 -11.83 -4.15
CA PHE A 412 -21.92 -10.57 -4.55
C PHE A 412 -22.63 -9.85 -3.41
N GLU A 413 -22.37 -10.23 -2.15
CA GLU A 413 -22.89 -9.50 -1.01
C GLU A 413 -22.11 -8.19 -0.83
N PHE A 414 -22.80 -7.06 -0.97
CA PHE A 414 -22.21 -5.74 -0.79
C PHE A 414 -22.55 -5.21 0.61
N SER A 415 -21.56 -5.16 1.51
CA SER A 415 -21.75 -4.52 2.83
C SER A 415 -22.01 -3.01 2.70
N ARG A 416 -21.49 -2.37 1.65
CA ARG A 416 -21.78 -0.98 1.23
C ARG A 416 -21.60 -0.87 -0.28
N MET A 417 -22.50 -0.16 -0.98
CA MET A 417 -22.32 0.12 -2.41
C MET A 417 -21.05 0.95 -2.61
N PRO A 418 -20.04 0.45 -3.37
CA PRO A 418 -18.82 1.19 -3.59
C PRO A 418 -19.10 2.43 -4.45
N SER A 419 -18.43 3.54 -4.14
CA SER A 419 -18.52 4.74 -4.98
C SER A 419 -17.79 4.51 -6.30
N VAL A 420 -18.20 5.23 -7.36
CA VAL A 420 -17.56 5.09 -8.69
C VAL A 420 -16.06 5.38 -8.62
N GLY A 421 -15.63 6.31 -7.76
CA GLY A 421 -14.21 6.60 -7.53
C GLY A 421 -13.44 5.42 -6.90
N GLN A 422 -14.05 4.67 -5.98
CA GLN A 422 -13.42 3.48 -5.39
C GLN A 422 -13.28 2.35 -6.42
N ILE A 423 -14.27 2.18 -7.30
CA ILE A 423 -14.18 1.24 -8.41
C ILE A 423 -13.05 1.66 -9.37
N ALA A 424 -12.93 2.95 -9.68
CA ALA A 424 -11.85 3.46 -10.53
C ALA A 424 -10.45 3.23 -9.92
N LEU A 425 -10.30 3.41 -8.60
CA LEU A 425 -9.05 3.11 -7.90
C LEU A 425 -8.73 1.60 -7.91
N ALA A 426 -9.73 0.73 -7.73
CA ALA A 426 -9.55 -0.71 -7.85
C ALA A 426 -9.09 -1.11 -9.27
N PHE A 427 -9.69 -0.49 -10.30
CA PHE A 427 -9.21 -0.65 -11.68
C PHE A 427 -7.77 -0.19 -11.83
N LEU A 428 -7.39 0.98 -11.32
CA LEU A 428 -6.02 1.52 -11.40
C LEU A 428 -5.00 0.57 -10.75
N GLN A 429 -5.36 -0.07 -9.63
CA GLN A 429 -4.52 -1.08 -8.98
C GLN A 429 -4.44 -2.40 -9.76
N ALA A 430 -5.56 -2.93 -10.26
CA ALA A 430 -5.56 -4.13 -11.11
C ALA A 430 -4.75 -3.90 -12.38
N SER A 431 -4.93 -2.73 -12.99
CA SER A 431 -4.18 -2.19 -14.11
C SER A 431 -2.67 -2.14 -13.87
N PHE A 432 -2.22 -1.82 -12.65
CA PHE A 432 -0.80 -1.85 -12.28
C PHE A 432 -0.25 -3.28 -12.34
N ALA A 433 -1.03 -4.29 -11.89
CA ALA A 433 -0.61 -5.70 -11.97
C ALA A 433 -0.47 -6.22 -13.41
N PHE A 434 -1.25 -5.66 -14.35
CA PHE A 434 -1.12 -5.93 -15.78
C PHE A 434 -0.06 -5.06 -16.48
N SER A 435 0.60 -4.12 -15.79
CA SER A 435 1.59 -3.25 -16.42
C SER A 435 2.80 -4.03 -16.96
N GLY A 436 3.39 -3.53 -18.04
CA GLY A 436 4.57 -4.12 -18.69
C GLY A 436 4.29 -4.78 -20.04
N TRP A 437 3.03 -4.84 -20.48
CA TRP A 437 2.68 -5.31 -21.82
C TRP A 437 3.29 -4.45 -22.95
N ASN A 438 3.63 -3.19 -22.68
CA ASN A 438 4.30 -2.28 -23.61
C ASN A 438 5.83 -2.44 -23.63
N PHE A 439 6.44 -3.28 -22.78
CA PHE A 439 7.89 -3.42 -22.71
C PHE A 439 8.53 -3.99 -23.97
N LEU A 440 7.83 -4.89 -24.65
CA LEU A 440 8.31 -5.45 -25.91
C LEU A 440 8.48 -4.36 -26.99
N ASN A 441 7.66 -3.31 -26.94
CA ASN A 441 7.76 -2.16 -27.84
C ASN A 441 9.04 -1.33 -27.64
N TYR A 442 9.64 -1.34 -26.44
CA TYR A 442 10.91 -0.63 -26.18
C TYR A 442 12.11 -1.32 -26.81
N VAL A 443 12.00 -2.61 -27.13
CA VAL A 443 13.06 -3.44 -27.73
C VAL A 443 12.67 -3.93 -29.13
N THR A 444 11.77 -3.23 -29.81
CA THR A 444 11.27 -3.62 -31.15
C THR A 444 12.39 -3.82 -32.18
N GLU A 445 13.48 -3.04 -32.11
CA GLU A 445 14.65 -3.18 -33.00
C GLU A 445 15.42 -4.49 -32.79
N GLU A 446 15.36 -5.08 -31.59
CA GLU A 446 16.04 -6.33 -31.24
C GLU A 446 15.16 -7.58 -31.50
N VAL A 447 13.86 -7.39 -31.80
CA VAL A 447 12.91 -8.49 -32.02
C VAL A 447 13.08 -9.07 -33.41
N VAL A 448 13.31 -10.38 -33.51
CA VAL A 448 13.32 -11.11 -34.79
C VAL A 448 11.92 -11.04 -35.43
N GLU A 449 11.83 -10.58 -36.67
CA GLU A 449 10.57 -10.39 -37.42
C GLU A 449 9.46 -9.69 -36.60
N PRO A 450 9.62 -8.40 -36.24
CA PRO A 450 8.70 -7.72 -35.34
C PRO A 450 7.27 -7.67 -35.89
N ARG A 451 7.10 -7.62 -37.21
CA ARG A 451 5.78 -7.61 -37.87
C ARG A 451 4.93 -8.85 -37.59
N ARG A 452 5.55 -10.00 -37.35
CA ARG A 452 4.85 -11.29 -37.10
C ARG A 452 4.92 -11.71 -35.64
N ASN A 453 6.06 -11.50 -34.99
CA ASN A 453 6.30 -12.01 -33.64
C ASN A 453 5.77 -11.07 -32.55
N LEU A 454 5.80 -9.74 -32.75
CA LEU A 454 5.24 -8.77 -31.79
C LEU A 454 3.74 -9.01 -31.51
N PRO A 455 2.86 -9.16 -32.53
CA PRO A 455 1.43 -9.38 -32.31
C PRO A 455 1.15 -10.77 -31.76
N ARG A 456 1.85 -11.80 -32.25
CA ARG A 456 1.72 -13.18 -31.74
C ARG A 456 2.05 -13.25 -30.25
N ALA A 457 3.12 -12.56 -29.83
CA ALA A 457 3.48 -12.47 -28.42
C ALA A 457 2.36 -11.83 -27.60
N ILE A 458 1.74 -10.75 -28.08
CA ILE A 458 0.62 -10.07 -27.41
C ILE A 458 -0.64 -10.95 -27.34
N TYR A 459 -1.05 -11.57 -28.45
CA TYR A 459 -2.24 -12.43 -28.50
C TYR A 459 -2.16 -13.65 -27.60
N ILE A 460 -0.96 -14.17 -27.35
CA ILE A 460 -0.74 -15.33 -26.47
C ILE A 460 -0.58 -14.88 -25.01
N SER A 461 0.24 -13.86 -24.76
CA SER A 461 0.61 -13.46 -23.40
C SER A 461 -0.54 -12.82 -22.62
N ILE A 462 -1.31 -11.89 -23.20
CA ILE A 462 -2.32 -11.14 -22.43
C ILE A 462 -3.47 -12.03 -21.94
N PRO A 463 -4.07 -12.90 -22.76
CA PRO A 463 -5.10 -13.82 -22.29
C PRO A 463 -4.56 -14.82 -21.27
N LEU A 464 -3.35 -15.34 -21.48
CA LEU A 464 -2.71 -16.26 -20.53
C LEU A 464 -2.50 -15.60 -19.16
N VAL A 465 -1.97 -14.38 -19.12
CA VAL A 465 -1.79 -13.62 -17.87
C VAL A 465 -3.12 -13.33 -17.19
N THR A 466 -4.14 -12.93 -17.96
CA THR A 466 -5.49 -12.68 -17.43
C THR A 466 -6.07 -13.94 -16.80
N PHE A 467 -5.92 -15.09 -17.47
CA PHE A 467 -6.36 -16.38 -16.98
C PHE A 467 -5.64 -16.77 -15.68
N VAL A 468 -4.31 -16.70 -15.66
CA VAL A 468 -3.49 -17.03 -14.49
C VAL A 468 -3.82 -16.12 -13.30
N TYR A 469 -3.94 -14.80 -13.51
CA TYR A 469 -4.29 -13.86 -12.46
C TYR A 469 -5.68 -14.10 -11.90
N THR A 470 -6.66 -14.38 -12.76
CA THR A 470 -8.03 -14.68 -12.33
C THR A 470 -8.06 -15.96 -11.50
N LEU A 471 -7.41 -17.04 -11.96
CA LEU A 471 -7.32 -18.30 -11.23
C LEU A 471 -6.57 -18.16 -9.90
N THR A 472 -5.52 -17.35 -9.86
CA THR A 472 -4.76 -17.10 -8.62
C THR A 472 -5.64 -16.38 -7.58
N ASN A 473 -6.43 -15.39 -8.00
CA ASN A 473 -7.37 -14.72 -7.09
C ASN A 473 -8.48 -15.67 -6.61
N ILE A 474 -9.01 -16.53 -7.50
CA ILE A 474 -9.97 -17.58 -7.11
C ILE A 474 -9.35 -18.52 -6.06
N ALA A 475 -8.08 -18.93 -6.25
CA ALA A 475 -7.36 -19.75 -5.29
C ALA A 475 -7.21 -19.04 -3.92
N TYR A 476 -6.87 -17.76 -3.90
CA TYR A 476 -6.80 -17.00 -2.65
C TYR A 476 -8.14 -16.92 -1.92
N PHE A 477 -9.24 -16.63 -2.62
CA PHE A 477 -10.57 -16.57 -2.02
C PHE A 477 -11.12 -17.93 -1.59
N SER A 478 -10.62 -19.03 -2.16
CA SER A 478 -10.96 -20.39 -1.69
C SER A 478 -10.27 -20.77 -0.37
N ALA A 479 -9.15 -20.13 -0.05
CA ALA A 479 -8.29 -20.51 1.08
C ALA A 479 -8.33 -19.54 2.26
N MET A 480 -8.69 -18.27 2.01
CA MET A 480 -8.66 -17.19 3.00
C MET A 480 -9.94 -16.36 2.92
N SER A 481 -10.37 -15.82 4.06
CA SER A 481 -11.46 -14.84 4.07
C SER A 481 -10.99 -13.48 3.51
N PRO A 482 -11.90 -12.61 3.04
CA PRO A 482 -11.54 -11.27 2.59
C PRO A 482 -10.82 -10.45 3.67
N GLU A 483 -11.20 -10.62 4.95
CA GLU A 483 -10.60 -9.93 6.08
C GLU A 483 -9.14 -10.38 6.33
N GLU A 484 -8.87 -11.68 6.19
CA GLU A 484 -7.52 -12.23 6.29
C GLU A 484 -6.63 -11.76 5.13
N LEU A 485 -7.19 -11.70 3.92
CA LEU A 485 -6.46 -11.22 2.74
C LEU A 485 -6.06 -9.74 2.89
N LEU A 486 -6.96 -8.92 3.43
CA LEU A 486 -6.71 -7.49 3.66
C LEU A 486 -5.76 -7.21 4.84
N SER A 487 -5.67 -8.11 5.82
CA SER A 487 -4.76 -7.96 6.97
C SER A 487 -3.36 -8.51 6.73
N SER A 488 -3.17 -9.33 5.68
CA SER A 488 -1.87 -9.90 5.35
C SER A 488 -0.98 -8.94 4.55
N ASN A 489 0.26 -8.74 5.00
CA ASN A 489 1.29 -8.03 4.24
C ASN A 489 1.85 -8.84 3.06
N ALA A 490 1.69 -10.17 3.11
CA ALA A 490 2.28 -11.11 2.15
C ALA A 490 1.30 -12.26 1.87
N VAL A 491 0.27 -11.97 1.07
CA VAL A 491 -0.87 -12.87 0.79
C VAL A 491 -0.44 -14.28 0.36
N ALA A 492 0.58 -14.39 -0.49
CA ALA A 492 1.08 -15.69 -0.96
C ALA A 492 1.77 -16.51 0.15
N VAL A 493 2.42 -15.85 1.11
CA VAL A 493 3.05 -16.53 2.25
C VAL A 493 1.98 -17.03 3.21
N THR A 494 0.98 -16.20 3.53
CA THR A 494 -0.17 -16.60 4.38
C THR A 494 -0.95 -17.77 3.76
N PHE A 495 -1.13 -17.76 2.43
CA PHE A 495 -1.70 -18.91 1.71
C PHE A 495 -0.87 -20.19 1.91
N GLY A 496 0.46 -20.09 1.80
CA GLY A 496 1.37 -21.20 2.02
C GLY A 496 1.35 -21.72 3.46
N GLU A 497 1.32 -20.83 4.45
CA GLU A 497 1.26 -21.20 5.87
C GLU A 497 -0.01 -21.98 6.20
N LYS A 498 -1.16 -21.60 5.62
CA LYS A 498 -2.43 -22.29 5.84
C LYS A 498 -2.50 -23.67 5.21
N LEU A 499 -2.00 -23.82 3.98
CA LEU A 499 -2.30 -25.00 3.15
C LEU A 499 -1.11 -25.94 2.93
N LEU A 500 0.11 -25.40 2.95
CA LEU A 500 1.31 -26.12 2.55
C LEU A 500 2.16 -26.59 3.74
N GLY A 501 1.88 -26.14 4.97
CA GLY A 501 2.57 -26.57 6.18
C GLY A 501 4.08 -26.39 6.05
N MET A 502 4.85 -27.50 6.05
CA MET A 502 6.31 -27.48 5.86
C MET A 502 6.76 -26.86 4.53
N PHE A 503 5.93 -26.90 3.50
CA PHE A 503 6.23 -26.31 2.20
C PHE A 503 5.93 -24.80 2.13
N SER A 504 5.47 -24.17 3.22
CA SER A 504 5.23 -22.72 3.29
C SER A 504 6.46 -21.89 2.93
N VAL A 505 7.66 -22.40 3.21
CA VAL A 505 8.96 -21.78 2.88
C VAL A 505 9.18 -21.60 1.36
N ILE A 506 8.52 -22.42 0.53
CA ILE A 506 8.62 -22.30 -0.94
C ILE A 506 7.99 -20.99 -1.44
N MET A 507 6.93 -20.50 -0.78
CA MET A 507 6.20 -19.30 -1.19
C MET A 507 7.05 -18.01 -1.14
N PRO A 508 7.67 -17.63 0.00
CA PRO A 508 8.50 -16.42 0.06
C PRO A 508 9.70 -16.51 -0.88
N ILE A 509 10.33 -17.68 -1.02
CA ILE A 509 11.44 -17.89 -1.96
C ILE A 509 10.98 -17.64 -3.40
N SER A 510 9.84 -18.24 -3.79
CA SER A 510 9.32 -18.10 -5.14
C SER A 510 8.93 -16.66 -5.48
N VAL A 511 8.29 -15.95 -4.55
CA VAL A 511 7.94 -14.54 -4.73
C VAL A 511 9.18 -13.65 -4.75
N ALA A 512 10.19 -13.95 -3.94
CA ALA A 512 11.49 -13.26 -3.97
C ALA A 512 12.17 -13.45 -5.34
N LEU A 513 12.20 -14.66 -5.89
CA LEU A 513 12.76 -14.91 -7.23
C LEU A 513 11.97 -14.18 -8.33
N SER A 514 10.64 -14.12 -8.21
CA SER A 514 9.77 -13.37 -9.13
C SER A 514 10.05 -11.87 -9.11
N THR A 515 10.17 -11.27 -7.93
CA THR A 515 10.50 -9.85 -7.78
C THR A 515 11.92 -9.53 -8.26
N PHE A 516 12.87 -10.44 -8.05
CA PHE A 516 14.23 -10.34 -8.55
C PHE A 516 14.28 -10.33 -10.10
N GLY A 517 13.52 -11.22 -10.75
CA GLY A 517 13.33 -11.19 -12.21
C GLY A 517 12.59 -9.94 -12.70
N GLY A 518 11.68 -9.39 -11.89
CA GLY A 518 11.02 -8.11 -12.17
C GLY A 518 12.02 -6.95 -12.24
N ILE A 519 12.91 -6.83 -11.24
CA ILE A 519 13.94 -5.78 -11.20
C ILE A 519 14.87 -5.89 -12.41
N ASN A 520 15.30 -7.11 -12.75
CA ASN A 520 16.17 -7.35 -13.89
C ASN A 520 15.50 -6.94 -15.22
N GLY A 521 14.25 -7.31 -15.45
CA GLY A 521 13.49 -6.90 -16.63
C GLY A 521 13.31 -5.39 -16.75
N TYR A 522 13.03 -4.69 -15.64
CA TYR A 522 12.90 -3.22 -15.63
C TYR A 522 14.24 -2.49 -15.84
N LEU A 523 15.35 -3.01 -15.30
CA LEU A 523 16.69 -2.47 -15.58
C LEU A 523 17.02 -2.58 -17.07
N PHE A 524 16.66 -3.71 -17.68
CA PHE A 524 16.89 -3.95 -19.09
C PHE A 524 16.10 -3.00 -19.99
N THR A 525 14.82 -2.73 -19.71
CA THR A 525 13.98 -1.82 -20.53
C THR A 525 14.29 -0.35 -20.28
N SER A 526 14.52 0.05 -19.03
CA SER A 526 14.87 1.44 -18.68
C SER A 526 16.16 1.91 -19.35
N SER A 527 17.17 1.04 -19.44
CA SER A 527 18.43 1.40 -20.11
C SER A 527 18.24 1.67 -21.61
N ARG A 528 17.33 0.95 -22.30
CA ARG A 528 16.99 1.22 -23.72
C ARG A 528 16.31 2.56 -23.90
N LEU A 529 15.39 2.90 -22.99
CA LEU A 529 14.70 4.19 -23.07
C LEU A 529 15.69 5.35 -22.93
N CYS A 530 16.58 5.29 -21.92
CA CYS A 530 17.63 6.28 -21.74
C CYS A 530 18.57 6.36 -22.95
N PHE A 531 18.95 5.22 -23.51
CA PHE A 531 19.79 5.13 -24.70
C PHE A 531 19.11 5.76 -25.93
N SER A 532 17.85 5.43 -26.21
CA SER A 532 17.07 5.98 -27.32
C SER A 532 16.86 7.49 -27.18
N GLY A 533 16.53 7.96 -25.97
CA GLY A 533 16.42 9.39 -25.68
C GLY A 533 17.72 10.17 -25.88
N ALA A 534 18.87 9.57 -25.56
CA ALA A 534 20.17 10.19 -25.77
C ALA A 534 20.60 10.18 -27.24
N ARG A 535 20.24 9.14 -28.00
CA ARG A 535 20.48 9.05 -29.44
C ARG A 535 19.76 10.14 -30.23
N GLU A 536 18.54 10.48 -29.84
CA GLU A 536 17.73 11.57 -30.42
C GLU A 536 18.17 12.98 -29.96
N GLY A 537 19.22 13.09 -29.13
CA GLY A 537 19.75 14.38 -28.65
C GLY A 537 18.92 15.03 -27.54
N HIS A 538 17.93 14.34 -26.98
CA HIS A 538 17.11 14.81 -25.87
C HIS A 538 17.78 14.60 -24.49
N LEU A 539 18.65 13.60 -24.37
CA LEU A 539 19.48 13.35 -23.20
C LEU A 539 20.98 13.48 -23.54
N PRO A 540 21.86 13.66 -22.54
CA PRO A 540 23.30 13.72 -22.77
C PRO A 540 23.83 12.52 -23.54
N SER A 541 24.73 12.76 -24.51
CA SER A 541 25.29 11.72 -25.39
C SER A 541 25.98 10.58 -24.65
N LEU A 542 26.49 10.83 -23.44
CA LEU A 542 27.06 9.82 -22.55
C LEU A 542 26.10 8.64 -22.30
N LEU A 543 24.80 8.89 -22.18
CA LEU A 543 23.79 7.87 -21.91
C LEU A 543 23.50 6.96 -23.13
N ALA A 544 23.91 7.39 -24.33
CA ALA A 544 23.85 6.59 -25.56
C ALA A 544 25.13 5.76 -25.81
N MET A 545 26.09 5.75 -24.88
CA MET A 545 27.35 5.00 -25.06
C MET A 545 27.25 3.57 -24.53
N ILE A 546 27.97 2.66 -25.19
CA ILE A 546 28.02 1.22 -24.87
C ILE A 546 29.45 0.79 -24.52
N HIS A 547 29.59 -0.21 -23.65
CA HIS A 547 30.88 -0.77 -23.26
C HIS A 547 31.54 -1.53 -24.42
N PHE A 548 32.84 -1.29 -24.67
CA PHE A 548 33.53 -1.78 -25.86
C PHE A 548 33.62 -3.31 -25.98
N LYS A 549 33.69 -4.05 -24.86
CA LYS A 549 33.75 -5.54 -24.86
C LYS A 549 32.41 -6.22 -24.69
N ASN A 550 31.56 -5.63 -23.86
CA ASN A 550 30.36 -6.31 -23.34
C ASN A 550 29.09 -5.85 -24.06
N CYS A 551 29.18 -4.79 -24.87
CA CYS A 551 28.07 -4.15 -25.57
C CYS A 551 26.90 -3.79 -24.62
N THR A 552 27.22 -3.37 -23.39
CA THR A 552 26.25 -2.99 -22.35
C THR A 552 26.19 -1.47 -22.17
N PRO A 553 25.00 -0.86 -22.02
CA PRO A 553 24.84 0.57 -21.80
C PRO A 553 25.06 0.95 -20.33
N ILE A 554 26.32 0.90 -19.87
CA ILE A 554 26.70 1.13 -18.46
C ILE A 554 26.22 2.48 -17.93
N PRO A 555 26.41 3.64 -18.60
CA PRO A 555 26.03 4.94 -18.04
C PRO A 555 24.51 5.07 -17.87
N ALA A 556 23.72 4.51 -18.79
CA ALA A 556 22.27 4.46 -18.68
C ALA A 556 21.82 3.63 -17.48
N LEU A 557 22.40 2.44 -17.28
CA LEU A 557 22.10 1.58 -16.13
C LEU A 557 22.46 2.26 -14.80
N LEU A 558 23.60 2.92 -14.72
CA LEU A 558 24.02 3.67 -13.52
C LEU A 558 23.09 4.85 -13.22
N CYS A 559 22.63 5.57 -14.25
CA CYS A 559 21.66 6.65 -14.10
C CYS A 559 20.34 6.12 -13.52
N CYS A 560 19.78 5.06 -14.10
CA CYS A 560 18.55 4.43 -13.63
C CYS A 560 18.68 3.87 -12.20
N CYS A 561 19.82 3.23 -11.89
CA CYS A 561 20.11 2.70 -10.56
C CYS A 561 20.19 3.83 -9.51
N THR A 562 20.91 4.91 -9.83
CA THR A 562 21.06 6.06 -8.93
C THR A 562 19.71 6.74 -8.66
N ALA A 563 18.92 6.98 -9.70
CA ALA A 563 17.57 7.54 -9.55
C ALA A 563 16.69 6.66 -8.66
N THR A 564 16.77 5.33 -8.81
CA THR A 564 16.02 4.36 -7.99
C THR A 564 16.43 4.42 -6.53
N ILE A 565 17.73 4.50 -6.23
CA ILE A 565 18.23 4.62 -4.85
C ILE A 565 17.74 5.92 -4.20
N VAL A 566 17.74 7.03 -4.95
CA VAL A 566 17.22 8.31 -4.46
C VAL A 566 15.73 8.19 -4.09
N ILE A 567 14.90 7.60 -4.94
CA ILE A 567 13.48 7.37 -4.63
C ILE A 567 13.31 6.44 -3.41
N LEU A 568 14.12 5.40 -3.31
CA LEU A 568 14.09 4.46 -2.20
C LEU A 568 14.44 5.12 -0.86
N CYS A 569 15.30 6.14 -0.87
CA CYS A 569 15.60 6.96 0.31
C CYS A 569 14.45 7.91 0.69
N ILE A 570 13.81 8.55 -0.29
CA ILE A 570 12.82 9.61 -0.08
C ILE A 570 11.45 9.07 0.36
N GLY A 571 10.95 7.99 -0.24
CA GLY A 571 9.51 7.75 -0.27
C GLY A 571 8.93 6.73 0.71
N GLU A 572 7.69 6.99 1.13
CA GLU A 572 6.73 5.97 1.55
C GLU A 572 6.11 5.34 0.29
N THR A 573 6.16 4.01 0.18
CA THR A 573 5.88 3.25 -1.06
C THR A 573 4.47 3.37 -1.60
N HIS A 574 3.47 3.61 -0.75
CA HIS A 574 2.06 3.56 -1.17
C HIS A 574 1.67 4.76 -2.04
N ASN A 575 2.05 5.98 -1.63
CA ASN A 575 1.76 7.18 -2.42
C ASN A 575 2.52 7.19 -3.76
N LEU A 576 3.74 6.64 -3.76
CA LEU A 576 4.59 6.46 -4.92
C LEU A 576 3.92 5.65 -6.06
N ILE A 577 3.20 4.58 -5.72
CA ILE A 577 2.49 3.75 -6.71
C ILE A 577 1.39 4.55 -7.40
N ASN A 578 0.62 5.34 -6.64
CA ASN A 578 -0.48 6.13 -7.21
C ASN A 578 0.05 7.22 -8.17
N TYR A 579 1.14 7.92 -7.79
CA TYR A 579 1.78 8.91 -8.66
C TYR A 579 2.21 8.32 -10.01
N VAL A 580 2.92 7.18 -9.96
CA VAL A 580 3.44 6.51 -11.16
C VAL A 580 2.31 5.98 -12.02
N SER A 581 1.33 5.34 -11.39
CA SER A 581 0.22 4.74 -12.13
C SER A 581 -0.54 5.81 -12.90
N PHE A 582 -0.81 6.97 -12.27
CA PHE A 582 -1.43 8.10 -12.95
C PHE A 582 -0.62 8.58 -14.17
N ILE A 583 0.69 8.79 -14.01
CA ILE A 583 1.57 9.25 -15.09
C ILE A 583 1.69 8.20 -16.21
N ASN A 584 1.80 6.91 -15.86
CA ASN A 584 1.84 5.81 -16.82
C ASN A 584 0.56 5.80 -17.67
N TYR A 585 -0.60 5.88 -17.02
CA TYR A 585 -1.88 5.90 -17.73
C TYR A 585 -2.02 7.14 -18.60
N LEU A 586 -1.60 8.33 -18.12
CA LEU A 586 -1.56 9.53 -18.96
C LEU A 586 -0.72 9.31 -20.23
N SER A 587 0.45 8.69 -20.09
CA SER A 587 1.37 8.38 -21.19
C SER A 587 0.75 7.40 -22.21
N TYR A 588 0.04 6.36 -21.73
CA TYR A 588 -0.67 5.42 -22.59
C TYR A 588 -1.78 6.09 -23.40
N GLY A 589 -2.54 6.98 -22.76
CA GLY A 589 -3.59 7.75 -23.43
C GLY A 589 -3.05 8.67 -24.52
N VAL A 590 -1.97 9.40 -24.24
CA VAL A 590 -1.30 10.27 -25.24
C VAL A 590 -0.82 9.44 -26.43
N THR A 591 -0.25 8.27 -26.19
CA THR A 591 0.27 7.40 -27.26
C THR A 591 -0.86 6.83 -28.13
N ILE A 592 -1.96 6.37 -27.52
CA ILE A 592 -3.11 5.81 -28.26
C ILE A 592 -3.93 6.90 -28.95
N ALA A 593 -4.06 8.09 -28.35
CA ALA A 593 -4.59 9.27 -29.02
C ALA A 593 -3.70 9.66 -30.21
N GLY A 594 -2.38 9.55 -30.04
CA GLY A 594 -1.39 9.69 -31.10
C GLY A 594 -1.63 8.74 -32.26
N LEU A 595 -1.96 7.46 -32.01
CA LEU A 595 -2.30 6.49 -33.06
C LEU A 595 -3.50 6.97 -33.90
N LEU A 596 -4.57 7.45 -33.26
CA LEU A 596 -5.75 7.98 -33.96
C LEU A 596 -5.41 9.21 -34.79
N TYR A 597 -4.67 10.16 -34.21
CA TYR A 597 -4.20 11.34 -34.93
C TYR A 597 -3.30 10.98 -36.11
N TYR A 598 -2.42 9.99 -35.94
CA TYR A 598 -1.50 9.53 -36.98
C TYR A 598 -2.22 8.83 -38.14
N ARG A 599 -3.31 8.10 -37.85
CA ARG A 599 -4.22 7.55 -38.87
C ARG A 599 -4.88 8.65 -39.71
N TRP A 600 -5.28 9.74 -39.08
CA TRP A 600 -5.89 10.87 -39.76
C TRP A 600 -4.88 11.67 -40.59
N LYS A 601 -3.71 11.99 -40.02
CA LYS A 601 -2.70 12.84 -40.68
C LYS A 601 -1.93 12.12 -41.79
N LYS A 602 -1.61 10.83 -41.62
CA LYS A 602 -0.88 10.01 -42.59
C LYS A 602 -1.68 8.74 -42.94
N PRO A 603 -2.75 8.84 -43.77
CA PRO A 603 -3.61 7.71 -44.07
C PRO A 603 -2.94 6.67 -44.99
N LYS A 604 -2.09 7.11 -45.93
CA LYS A 604 -1.42 6.28 -46.95
C LYS A 604 -0.20 5.49 -46.44
N LEU A 605 0.18 5.66 -45.17
CA LEU A 605 1.32 4.93 -44.61
C LEU A 605 1.02 3.43 -44.58
N TYR A 606 1.96 2.61 -45.04
CA TYR A 606 1.84 1.16 -44.98
C TYR A 606 1.80 0.68 -43.52
N ARG A 607 0.70 0.04 -43.13
CA ARG A 607 0.49 -0.55 -41.81
C ARG A 607 0.31 -2.05 -41.97
N PRO A 608 1.32 -2.87 -41.59
CA PRO A 608 1.21 -4.34 -41.66
C PRO A 608 0.01 -4.89 -40.89
N ILE A 609 -0.35 -4.21 -39.79
CA ILE A 609 -1.45 -4.56 -38.91
C ILE A 609 -2.28 -3.32 -38.69
N LYS A 610 -3.60 -3.47 -38.80
CA LYS A 610 -4.54 -2.39 -38.61
C LYS A 610 -5.66 -2.88 -37.72
N VAL A 611 -5.71 -2.40 -36.48
CA VAL A 611 -6.79 -2.73 -35.55
C VAL A 611 -8.08 -1.98 -35.92
N ASN A 612 -9.24 -2.54 -35.61
CA ASN A 612 -10.50 -1.84 -35.84
C ASN A 612 -10.53 -0.52 -35.04
N LEU A 613 -11.10 0.54 -35.60
CA LEU A 613 -11.13 1.87 -34.99
C LEU A 613 -11.86 1.90 -33.63
N LEU A 614 -12.78 0.97 -33.41
CA LEU A 614 -13.48 0.79 -32.14
C LEU A 614 -12.53 0.45 -30.98
N VAL A 615 -11.41 -0.23 -31.24
CA VAL A 615 -10.44 -0.64 -30.20
C VAL A 615 -9.77 0.57 -29.52
N PRO A 616 -9.08 1.49 -30.23
CA PRO A 616 -8.50 2.67 -29.61
C PRO A 616 -9.54 3.62 -29.01
N ILE A 617 -10.74 3.74 -29.63
CA ILE A 617 -11.81 4.60 -29.10
C ILE A 617 -12.33 4.08 -27.75
N THR A 618 -12.62 2.78 -27.65
CA THR A 618 -13.08 2.17 -26.39
C THR A 618 -12.03 2.28 -25.29
N TYR A 619 -10.75 2.07 -25.62
CA TYR A 619 -9.65 2.30 -24.68
C TYR A 619 -9.58 3.75 -24.19
N LEU A 620 -9.67 4.73 -25.10
CA LEU A 620 -9.63 6.15 -24.74
C LEU A 620 -10.84 6.59 -23.90
N MET A 621 -12.03 6.04 -24.16
CA MET A 621 -13.19 6.30 -23.31
C MET A 621 -12.99 5.78 -21.89
N PHE A 622 -12.50 4.54 -21.75
CA PHE A 622 -12.18 3.98 -20.44
C PHE A 622 -11.09 4.79 -19.73
N TRP A 623 -10.04 5.14 -20.45
CA TRP A 623 -8.94 5.97 -19.98
C TRP A 623 -9.41 7.34 -19.46
N ALA A 624 -10.29 8.03 -20.20
CA ALA A 624 -10.80 9.34 -19.82
C ALA A 624 -11.64 9.27 -18.54
N LEU A 625 -12.49 8.23 -18.42
CA LEU A 625 -13.27 7.98 -17.20
C LEU A 625 -12.34 7.72 -16.01
N LEU A 626 -11.36 6.84 -16.15
CA LEU A 626 -10.45 6.46 -15.08
C LEU A 626 -9.61 7.65 -14.59
N LEU A 627 -9.06 8.45 -15.50
CA LEU A 627 -8.31 9.67 -15.15
C LEU A 627 -9.20 10.73 -14.51
N GLY A 628 -10.41 10.94 -15.01
CA GLY A 628 -11.38 11.88 -14.43
C GLY A 628 -11.71 11.53 -12.99
N PHE A 629 -12.02 10.26 -12.71
CA PHE A 629 -12.29 9.80 -11.35
C PHE A 629 -11.05 9.81 -10.44
N SER A 630 -9.86 9.55 -10.98
CA SER A 630 -8.61 9.61 -10.23
C SER A 630 -8.30 11.05 -9.80
N LEU A 631 -8.47 12.04 -10.71
CA LEU A 631 -8.32 13.46 -10.41
C LEU A 631 -9.33 13.95 -9.36
N TYR A 632 -10.57 13.46 -9.42
CA TYR A 632 -11.59 13.80 -8.43
C TYR A 632 -11.28 13.19 -7.05
N SER A 633 -10.83 11.93 -7.02
CA SER A 633 -10.62 11.20 -5.77
C SER A 633 -9.34 11.63 -5.04
N GLU A 634 -8.24 11.79 -5.77
CA GLU A 634 -6.93 12.17 -5.21
C GLU A 634 -6.28 13.33 -5.99
N PRO A 635 -6.83 14.56 -5.91
CA PRO A 635 -6.38 15.70 -6.71
C PRO A 635 -4.93 16.12 -6.39
N VAL A 636 -4.53 16.01 -5.12
CA VAL A 636 -3.16 16.34 -4.69
C VAL A 636 -2.15 15.39 -5.31
N VAL A 637 -2.50 14.09 -5.36
CA VAL A 637 -1.59 13.06 -5.86
C VAL A 637 -1.37 13.24 -7.37
N CYS A 638 -2.47 13.32 -8.12
CA CYS A 638 -2.45 13.54 -9.55
C CYS A 638 -1.80 14.89 -9.92
N GLY A 639 -2.08 15.94 -9.16
CA GLY A 639 -1.55 17.28 -9.37
C GLY A 639 -0.03 17.34 -9.25
N VAL A 640 0.56 16.69 -8.23
CA VAL A 640 2.03 16.60 -8.08
C VAL A 640 2.65 15.85 -9.26
N GLY A 641 2.02 14.76 -9.71
CA GLY A 641 2.51 14.01 -10.89
C GLY A 641 2.55 14.86 -12.17
N LEU A 642 1.51 15.66 -12.41
CA LEU A 642 1.47 16.61 -13.51
C LEU A 642 2.51 17.73 -13.37
N VAL A 643 2.69 18.27 -12.17
CA VAL A 643 3.72 19.29 -11.91
C VAL A 643 5.11 18.75 -12.26
N ILE A 644 5.45 17.52 -11.82
CA ILE A 644 6.77 16.96 -12.12
C ILE A 644 6.92 16.70 -13.63
N MET A 645 5.87 16.26 -14.33
CA MET A 645 5.92 16.16 -15.79
C MET A 645 6.19 17.54 -16.43
N LEU A 646 5.50 18.58 -15.98
CA LEU A 646 5.65 19.95 -16.48
C LEU A 646 7.02 20.56 -16.15
N THR A 647 7.73 20.11 -15.11
CA THR A 647 9.13 20.52 -14.89
C THR A 647 10.06 20.10 -16.03
N GLY A 648 9.65 19.16 -16.88
CA GLY A 648 10.37 18.83 -18.10
C GLY A 648 10.35 19.96 -19.14
N VAL A 649 9.35 20.84 -19.14
CA VAL A 649 9.25 21.96 -20.09
C VAL A 649 10.44 22.92 -19.98
N PRO A 650 10.75 23.52 -18.81
CA PRO A 650 11.91 24.41 -18.69
C PRO A 650 13.23 23.67 -18.98
N VAL A 651 13.35 22.41 -18.58
CA VAL A 651 14.54 21.60 -18.86
C VAL A 651 14.72 21.33 -20.36
N TYR A 652 13.64 21.09 -21.10
CA TYR A 652 13.69 20.93 -22.55
C TYR A 652 14.20 22.20 -23.25
N PHE A 653 13.69 23.37 -22.86
CA PHE A 653 14.12 24.63 -23.44
C PHE A 653 15.59 24.93 -23.14
N LEU A 654 16.04 24.65 -21.91
CA LEU A 654 17.42 24.87 -21.49
C LEU A 654 18.39 23.83 -22.05
N GLY A 655 17.96 22.58 -22.18
CA GLY A 655 18.77 21.44 -22.60
C GLY A 655 18.86 21.27 -24.11
N VAL A 656 17.70 21.27 -24.79
CA VAL A 656 17.56 20.86 -26.20
C VAL A 656 17.38 22.08 -27.12
N HIS A 657 16.49 23.01 -26.75
CA HIS A 657 16.20 24.17 -27.62
C HIS A 657 17.32 25.20 -27.63
N TRP A 658 18.05 25.35 -26.52
CA TRP A 658 19.15 26.30 -26.39
C TRP A 658 20.40 25.83 -27.15
N LYS A 659 20.51 26.21 -28.43
CA LYS A 659 21.67 25.88 -29.29
C LYS A 659 22.93 26.70 -28.97
N GLY A 660 22.77 27.96 -28.56
CA GLY A 660 23.87 28.89 -28.27
C GLY A 660 24.31 28.89 -26.80
N LYS A 661 24.66 27.74 -26.22
CA LYS A 661 25.14 27.68 -24.83
C LYS A 661 26.52 28.37 -24.69
N PRO A 662 26.81 29.04 -23.56
CA PRO A 662 28.14 29.60 -23.29
C PRO A 662 29.23 28.53 -23.40
N LYS A 663 30.42 28.89 -23.91
CA LYS A 663 31.55 27.96 -24.07
C LYS A 663 31.87 27.20 -22.78
N CYS A 664 31.83 27.87 -21.63
CA CYS A 664 32.06 27.24 -20.32
C CYS A 664 31.15 26.04 -20.04
N ILE A 665 29.90 26.05 -20.51
CA ILE A 665 28.96 24.93 -20.33
C ILE A 665 29.32 23.79 -21.28
N TYR A 666 29.67 24.09 -22.53
CA TYR A 666 30.14 23.08 -23.47
C TYR A 666 31.41 22.39 -22.99
N ASP A 667 32.40 23.17 -22.55
CA ASP A 667 33.67 22.67 -22.03
C ASP A 667 33.45 21.77 -20.79
N PHE A 668 32.51 22.15 -19.91
CA PHE A 668 32.13 21.33 -18.76
C PHE A 668 31.47 20.00 -19.19
N ILE A 669 30.50 20.05 -20.11
CA ILE A 669 29.81 18.85 -20.60
C ILE A 669 30.80 17.91 -21.30
N GLU A 670 31.70 18.45 -22.13
CA GLU A 670 32.72 17.68 -22.83
C GLU A 670 33.71 17.05 -21.85
N SER A 671 34.22 17.82 -20.88
CA SER A 671 35.10 17.31 -19.83
C SER A 671 34.44 16.22 -19.00
N ALA A 672 33.19 16.43 -18.56
CA ALA A 672 32.43 15.43 -17.81
C ALA A 672 32.17 14.16 -18.63
N THR A 673 31.85 14.31 -19.92
CA THR A 673 31.65 13.19 -20.84
C THR A 673 32.94 12.40 -21.05
N TYR A 674 34.07 13.08 -21.25
CA TYR A 674 35.38 12.45 -21.42
C TYR A 674 35.83 11.69 -20.17
N VAL A 675 35.65 12.27 -18.98
CA VAL A 675 35.96 11.60 -17.70
C VAL A 675 35.08 10.36 -17.53
N ALA A 676 33.78 10.46 -17.80
CA ALA A 676 32.87 9.33 -17.70
C ALA A 676 33.14 8.23 -18.73
N GLN A 677 33.55 8.59 -19.96
CA GLN A 677 34.00 7.64 -20.98
C GLN A 677 35.19 6.82 -20.50
N ARG A 678 36.20 7.46 -19.90
CA ARG A 678 37.39 6.77 -19.38
C ARG A 678 37.08 5.92 -18.16
N LEU A 679 36.22 6.40 -17.25
CA LEU A 679 35.80 5.65 -16.07
C LEU A 679 35.02 4.38 -16.43
N CYS A 680 34.10 4.48 -17.39
CA CYS A 680 33.20 3.39 -17.75
C CYS A 680 33.70 2.54 -18.93
N PHE A 681 34.79 2.93 -19.61
CA PHE A 681 35.29 2.31 -20.85
C PHE A 681 34.19 2.16 -21.92
N VAL A 682 33.47 3.25 -22.16
CA VAL A 682 32.32 3.28 -23.08
C VAL A 682 32.61 4.10 -24.33
N VAL A 683 32.03 3.67 -25.44
CA VAL A 683 32.15 4.30 -26.76
C VAL A 683 30.77 4.52 -27.37
N PHE A 684 30.66 5.51 -28.25
CA PHE A 684 29.42 5.71 -29.00
C PHE A 684 29.30 4.62 -30.08
N PRO A 685 28.13 3.98 -30.26
CA PRO A 685 27.95 2.94 -31.27
C PRO A 685 28.14 3.49 -32.69
N GLN A 686 28.97 2.83 -33.48
CA GLN A 686 29.11 3.11 -34.92
C GLN A 686 28.05 2.31 -35.68
N PHE A 687 27.32 2.98 -36.59
CA PHE A 687 26.42 2.30 -37.53
C PHE A 687 27.21 1.93 -38.78
N ASP A 688 27.21 0.65 -39.14
CA ASP A 688 27.76 0.22 -40.42
C ASP A 688 26.92 0.82 -41.56
N PRO A 689 27.50 1.60 -42.50
CA PRO A 689 26.76 2.24 -43.59
C PRO A 689 26.10 1.27 -44.59
N ILE A 690 26.33 -0.03 -44.46
CA ILE A 690 25.98 -1.05 -45.48
C ILE A 690 24.48 -1.42 -45.43
N GLU A 691 23.76 -1.15 -44.33
CA GLU A 691 22.34 -1.52 -44.21
C GLU A 691 21.34 -0.48 -44.75
N ILE A 692 21.80 0.64 -45.31
CA ILE A 692 20.93 1.63 -45.98
C ILE A 692 21.10 1.52 -47.50
N SER A 693 20.83 0.35 -48.07
CA SER A 693 20.34 0.30 -49.45
C SER A 693 18.85 0.65 -49.42
N PRO A 694 18.34 1.59 -50.22
CA PRO A 694 16.90 1.71 -50.41
C PRO A 694 16.41 0.35 -50.90
N ILE A 695 15.49 -0.27 -50.16
CA ILE A 695 14.81 -1.47 -50.62
C ILE A 695 14.17 -1.09 -51.96
N GLU A 696 14.68 -1.69 -53.04
CA GLU A 696 14.14 -1.55 -54.39
C GLU A 696 12.62 -1.69 -54.35
N GLU A 697 11.94 -0.77 -55.03
CA GLU A 697 10.54 -0.93 -55.39
C GLU A 697 10.38 -2.29 -56.06
N TRP A 698 9.61 -3.18 -55.43
CA TRP A 698 9.24 -4.45 -56.05
C TRP A 698 8.39 -4.14 -57.28
N PRO A 699 8.64 -4.75 -58.44
CA PRO A 699 7.92 -4.43 -59.67
C PRO A 699 6.45 -4.79 -59.52
N ASP A 700 5.59 -3.83 -59.85
CA ASP A 700 4.14 -4.01 -59.99
C ASP A 700 3.86 -5.17 -60.95
N THR A 701 3.48 -6.33 -60.41
CA THR A 701 2.83 -7.39 -61.17
C THR A 701 1.38 -6.98 -61.45
N SER A 702 1.18 -5.98 -62.30
CA SER A 702 -0.12 -5.65 -62.89
C SER A 702 -0.01 -4.86 -64.19
N SER A 703 0.84 -5.29 -65.11
CA SER A 703 0.79 -4.84 -66.51
C SER A 703 1.73 -5.66 -67.40
N ASN A 704 1.31 -6.86 -67.80
CA ASN A 704 1.78 -7.42 -69.06
C ASN A 704 0.64 -8.17 -69.76
N THR A 705 0.03 -7.40 -70.65
CA THR A 705 -0.79 -7.75 -71.80
C THR A 705 -0.48 -9.09 -72.44
N LEU A 706 -1.49 -9.96 -72.48
CA LEU A 706 -1.68 -10.96 -73.53
C LEU A 706 -1.92 -10.22 -74.86
N SER A 707 -0.89 -10.17 -75.70
CA SER A 707 -0.97 -9.84 -77.13
C SER A 707 -0.11 -10.87 -77.86
N GLY A 708 -0.77 -11.76 -78.62
CA GLY A 708 -0.19 -12.99 -79.12
C GLY A 708 0.82 -12.85 -80.27
N LYS A 709 1.35 -14.02 -80.66
CA LYS A 709 1.44 -14.52 -82.04
C LYS A 709 2.20 -15.86 -82.06
N SER A 710 1.72 -16.73 -82.95
CA SER A 710 2.22 -18.03 -83.45
C SER A 710 2.41 -19.16 -82.45
#